data_AF-A0A8X6RP88-F1
#
_entry.id   AF-A0A8X6RP88-F1
#
_cell.length_a   1.000
_cell.length_b   1.000
_cell.length_c   1.000
_cell.angle_alpha   90.00
_cell.angle_beta   90.00
_cell.angle_gamma   90.00
#
_symmetry.space_group_name_H-M   'P 1'
#
loop_
_entity.id
_entity.type
_entity.pdbx_description
1 polymer ?
#
loop_
_entity_poly.entity_id
_entity_poly.type
_entity_poly.pdbx_seq_one_letter_code
_entity_poly.pdbx_strand_id
1 'polypeptide(L)'
;MAEGLQRLTSPATITEGVSQHTVLSALRLRQVNFDELLVALFVDRWRYDSSEGFLAQPGSQMKLCAYPEDRQNPGPFDSNFLVNFHAEIVEVEIGGVAIHRPFGEFRRAKSYCHLYDAQGQRQIEITKTKMDSSLQYICGSIAAAVTGAVATAAFYIATRPPPKLKRNFDLNSQSEELPGPDHVRISHLTPKAPHVSYLFEDAQTLHECMIRGARVSGNGPCLGWRERGSDEYQWVYYKEVLERAKNFGAGLLHKKLKSGSFVGIYSLNNVECVLTEYACYGRSMSIVPIYDTLGPKAFTLVINEAEISAVICDKEDKTMALLNDKNEMPTLKLIVQIEPISDSAKKRAEEFDVDLISFKEMEALGKANPQNLKPPKPETLATICYTSGTTGSPKGVMLTHKSIVANVSAVMLQLGETAPGSKDTMLSFLPLAHMFERCCQIGLFMTGGKIGFFQGDIRKLNEDFRTLRPTVIPCVPRLLNRMYDKIQEEANSSKIKKMLLNMAIESKKAELEKDIIRNNSVWDWTVLKPIQDKLGGRLRLIVVGSAPIAGHILTFLRSALGCVIVVGYGQTECVAPCTLTTPGDISVDNVGPPIPCCKVKLVDVPDMNYFASEGKGEVCVQGLTVFQGYLKDTEKTESTVDKDGWLHTGDIGMWLPDNRFKLDCEVNSFRA
;
A
#
# COMPACT_ATOMS: atom_id res chain seq x y z
N MET A 1 21.80 -20.41 7.42
CA MET A 1 21.63 -20.97 6.07
C MET A 1 22.36 -20.07 5.09
N ALA A 2 23.61 -20.40 4.82
CA ALA A 2 24.47 -19.66 3.91
C ALA A 2 25.33 -20.69 3.17
N GLU A 3 24.76 -21.25 2.09
CA GLU A 3 25.46 -22.00 1.04
C GLU A 3 24.41 -22.37 -0.01
N GLY A 4 24.45 -21.75 -1.18
CA GLY A 4 23.47 -22.03 -2.23
C GLY A 4 23.25 -20.97 -3.31
N LEU A 5 24.10 -19.94 -3.40
CA LEU A 5 23.97 -18.88 -4.42
C LEU A 5 25.34 -18.39 -4.90
N GLN A 6 26.16 -19.32 -5.43
CA GLN A 6 27.31 -18.97 -6.26
C GLN A 6 27.53 -20.08 -7.31
N ARG A 7 26.98 -19.87 -8.49
CA ARG A 7 27.47 -20.38 -9.78
C ARG A 7 26.56 -19.81 -10.85
N LEU A 8 27.10 -18.92 -11.68
CA LEU A 8 26.81 -18.71 -13.11
C LEU A 8 27.17 -17.27 -13.52
N THR A 9 28.47 -16.97 -13.61
CA THR A 9 29.01 -15.83 -14.36
C THR A 9 30.37 -16.18 -14.93
N SER A 10 30.43 -16.67 -16.18
CA SER A 10 31.21 -16.10 -17.31
C SER A 10 31.25 -17.07 -18.51
N PRO A 11 31.53 -16.59 -19.74
CA PRO A 11 31.25 -17.28 -21.00
C PRO A 11 32.51 -17.86 -21.67
N ALA A 12 32.38 -19.03 -22.32
CA ALA A 12 33.37 -19.50 -23.29
C ALA A 12 32.71 -20.34 -24.41
N THR A 13 32.88 -19.79 -25.61
CA THR A 13 32.81 -20.28 -27.00
C THR A 13 32.71 -21.80 -27.23
N ILE A 14 31.72 -22.22 -28.05
CA ILE A 14 31.68 -23.53 -28.72
C ILE A 14 31.61 -23.30 -30.23
N THR A 15 32.57 -23.90 -30.93
CA THR A 15 32.64 -24.06 -32.39
C THR A 15 31.82 -25.25 -32.87
N GLU A 16 31.21 -25.06 -34.04
CA GLU A 16 30.85 -26.04 -35.09
C GLU A 16 29.79 -27.14 -34.87
N GLY A 17 28.82 -27.16 -35.82
CA GLY A 17 28.28 -28.39 -36.41
C GLY A 17 26.80 -28.70 -36.12
N VAL A 18 25.86 -28.10 -36.86
CA VAL A 18 24.44 -28.55 -36.88
C VAL A 18 23.96 -28.75 -38.33
N SER A 19 23.61 -30.00 -38.66
CA SER A 19 22.80 -30.36 -39.82
C SER A 19 21.32 -30.25 -39.50
N GLN A 20 20.60 -29.50 -40.34
CA GLN A 20 19.18 -29.60 -40.72
C GLN A 20 18.19 -30.29 -39.76
N HIS A 21 17.54 -29.50 -38.91
CA HIS A 21 16.07 -29.30 -38.87
C HIS A 21 15.72 -28.57 -37.55
N THR A 22 14.82 -27.58 -37.63
CA THR A 22 14.26 -26.76 -36.52
C THR A 22 14.95 -25.41 -36.27
N VAL A 23 14.43 -24.35 -36.87
CA VAL A 23 14.56 -22.96 -36.37
C VAL A 23 13.16 -22.44 -36.11
N LEU A 24 12.77 -22.35 -34.84
CA LEU A 24 11.83 -21.37 -34.30
C LEU A 24 11.90 -21.45 -32.77
N SER A 25 12.89 -20.78 -32.20
CA SER A 25 12.97 -20.49 -30.77
C SER A 25 12.59 -19.04 -30.51
N ALA A 26 11.50 -18.88 -29.78
CA ALA A 26 11.31 -17.96 -28.65
C ALA A 26 12.19 -16.69 -28.61
N LEU A 27 11.61 -15.57 -29.06
CA LEU A 27 11.98 -14.24 -28.57
C LEU A 27 11.04 -13.83 -27.44
N ARG A 28 11.65 -13.50 -26.31
CA ARG A 28 11.05 -12.92 -25.11
C ARG A 28 10.39 -11.59 -25.46
N LEU A 29 9.06 -11.55 -25.46
CA LEU A 29 8.29 -10.30 -25.44
C LEU A 29 8.38 -9.67 -24.04
N ARG A 30 9.35 -8.78 -23.84
CA ARG A 30 9.26 -7.71 -22.84
C ARG A 30 8.55 -6.54 -23.51
N GLN A 31 7.53 -5.99 -22.83
CA GLN A 31 6.85 -4.70 -23.07
C GLN A 31 7.04 -4.10 -24.48
N VAL A 32 6.17 -4.50 -25.42
CA VAL A 32 5.98 -3.74 -26.66
C VAL A 32 5.01 -2.61 -26.36
N ASN A 33 5.43 -1.39 -26.67
CA ASN A 33 4.64 -0.18 -26.51
C ASN A 33 3.51 -0.19 -27.55
N PHE A 34 2.29 0.21 -27.19
CA PHE A 34 1.09 0.08 -28.04
C PHE A 34 1.23 0.84 -29.38
N ASP A 35 2.12 1.83 -29.43
CA ASP A 35 2.43 2.63 -30.63
C ASP A 35 3.24 1.85 -31.69
N GLU A 36 4.08 0.89 -31.30
CA GLU A 36 4.87 0.08 -32.26
C GLU A 36 4.00 -0.95 -33.00
N LEU A 37 2.91 -1.41 -32.38
CA LEU A 37 1.97 -2.35 -33.00
C LEU A 37 1.13 -1.69 -34.10
N LEU A 38 0.83 -0.40 -33.95
CA LEU A 38 0.10 0.41 -34.94
C LEU A 38 0.95 0.69 -36.18
N VAL A 39 2.27 0.87 -36.01
CA VAL A 39 3.21 1.06 -37.12
C VAL A 39 3.38 -0.22 -37.93
N ALA A 40 3.49 -1.39 -37.27
CA ALA A 40 3.60 -2.68 -37.96
C ALA A 40 2.36 -3.00 -38.83
N LEU A 41 1.16 -2.63 -38.37
CA LEU A 41 -0.10 -2.81 -39.13
C LEU A 41 -0.24 -1.81 -40.30
N PHE A 42 0.43 -0.66 -40.24
CA PHE A 42 0.44 0.31 -41.34
C PHE A 42 1.38 -0.10 -42.48
N VAL A 43 2.50 -0.75 -42.16
CA VAL A 43 3.50 -1.19 -43.15
C VAL A 43 3.00 -2.39 -43.97
N ASP A 44 2.21 -3.29 -43.38
CA ASP A 44 1.68 -4.46 -44.10
C ASP A 44 0.56 -4.09 -45.10
N ARG A 45 -0.15 -2.99 -44.85
CA ARG A 45 -1.20 -2.48 -45.75
C ARG A 45 -0.62 -1.84 -47.02
N TRP A 46 0.64 -1.42 -47.01
CA TRP A 46 1.31 -0.81 -48.15
C TRP A 46 1.98 -1.84 -49.09
N ARG A 47 2.18 -3.09 -48.63
CA ARG A 47 2.73 -4.18 -49.44
C ARG A 47 1.73 -4.90 -50.34
N TYR A 48 0.42 -4.67 -50.17
CA TYR A 48 -0.61 -5.44 -50.86
C TYR A 48 -1.14 -4.79 -52.15
N ASP A 49 -0.64 -3.61 -52.55
CA ASP A 49 -1.19 -2.83 -53.68
C ASP A 49 -0.18 -2.48 -54.78
N SER A 50 0.96 -3.19 -54.86
CA SER A 50 1.90 -3.06 -55.99
C SER A 50 2.30 -4.42 -56.54
N SER A 51 1.49 -4.93 -57.47
CA SER A 51 1.85 -6.06 -58.32
C SER A 51 2.60 -5.59 -59.57
N GLU A 52 3.78 -4.99 -59.41
CA GLU A 52 4.84 -4.97 -60.43
C GLU A 52 6.20 -4.92 -59.71
N GLY A 53 7.06 -5.88 -60.04
CA GLY A 53 8.25 -6.20 -59.24
C GLY A 53 9.40 -5.21 -59.40
N PHE A 54 10.10 -4.97 -58.29
CA PHE A 54 11.51 -4.58 -58.31
C PHE A 54 12.31 -5.51 -57.40
N LEU A 55 13.14 -6.34 -58.02
CA LEU A 55 14.16 -7.16 -57.38
C LEU A 55 15.30 -6.24 -56.92
N ALA A 56 15.45 -6.03 -55.61
CA ALA A 56 16.67 -5.48 -55.03
C ALA A 56 17.64 -6.62 -54.70
N GLN A 57 18.84 -6.59 -55.27
CA GLN A 57 19.90 -7.58 -55.00
C GLN A 57 20.48 -7.43 -53.58
N PRO A 58 21.01 -8.52 -52.96
CA PRO A 58 21.56 -8.47 -51.61
C PRO A 58 22.89 -7.70 -51.58
N GLY A 59 22.95 -6.61 -50.81
CA GLY A 59 24.19 -5.85 -50.57
C GLY A 59 24.08 -4.32 -50.59
N SER A 60 22.91 -3.74 -50.84
CA SER A 60 22.71 -2.29 -50.87
C SER A 60 22.34 -1.72 -49.49
N GLN A 61 23.21 -0.88 -48.93
CA GLN A 61 22.91 -0.07 -47.75
C GLN A 61 21.96 1.08 -48.13
N MET A 62 20.80 1.16 -47.47
CA MET A 62 19.92 2.33 -47.55
C MET A 62 20.41 3.40 -46.57
N LYS A 63 20.98 4.50 -47.09
CA LYS A 63 21.23 5.73 -46.32
C LYS A 63 20.02 6.65 -46.46
N LEU A 64 19.34 6.95 -45.36
CA LEU A 64 18.40 8.07 -45.29
C LEU A 64 19.21 9.37 -45.16
N CYS A 65 19.27 10.16 -46.21
CA CYS A 65 19.76 11.54 -46.17
C CYS A 65 18.55 12.48 -46.15
N ALA A 66 18.40 13.25 -45.07
CA ALA A 66 17.49 14.39 -45.03
C ALA A 66 18.29 15.66 -45.38
N TYR A 67 17.82 16.42 -46.36
CA TYR A 67 18.35 17.76 -46.66
C TYR A 67 17.47 18.80 -45.96
N PRO A 68 18.03 19.71 -45.15
CA PRO A 68 17.34 20.93 -44.78
C PRO A 68 17.61 22.01 -45.84
N GLU A 69 16.56 22.44 -46.54
CA GLU A 69 16.59 23.76 -47.19
C GLU A 69 16.36 24.82 -46.12
N ASP A 70 17.23 25.83 -46.14
CA ASP A 70 17.22 27.08 -45.39
C ASP A 70 17.37 27.04 -43.86
N ARG A 71 18.63 27.18 -43.43
CA ARG A 71 19.05 28.22 -42.45
C ARG A 71 20.57 28.39 -42.46
N GLN A 72 21.01 29.61 -42.79
CA GLN A 72 22.38 30.07 -42.62
C GLN A 72 22.74 30.08 -41.12
N ASN A 73 23.64 29.17 -40.69
CA ASN A 73 24.36 29.06 -39.39
C ASN A 73 23.55 29.25 -38.08
N PRO A 74 23.63 28.31 -37.11
CA PRO A 74 24.70 28.39 -36.10
C PRO A 74 25.16 27.03 -35.48
N GLY A 75 26.17 27.09 -34.60
CA GLY A 75 26.86 25.97 -33.92
C GLY A 75 26.02 25.13 -32.92
N PRO A 76 26.67 24.28 -32.10
CA PRO A 76 26.05 23.07 -31.57
C PRO A 76 25.22 23.32 -30.30
N PHE A 77 23.99 22.79 -30.28
CA PHE A 77 23.16 22.49 -29.09
C PHE A 77 22.34 21.23 -29.43
N ASP A 78 22.67 20.07 -28.85
CA ASP A 78 22.28 19.52 -27.53
C ASP A 78 20.87 18.93 -27.50
N SER A 79 20.83 17.64 -27.18
CA SER A 79 19.70 16.72 -27.37
C SER A 79 18.67 16.89 -26.27
N ASN A 80 17.52 17.49 -26.59
CA ASN A 80 16.19 17.17 -26.06
C ASN A 80 15.18 18.20 -26.56
N PHE A 81 14.53 17.93 -27.70
CA PHE A 81 13.31 18.64 -28.08
C PHE A 81 12.27 17.64 -28.61
N LEU A 82 11.23 17.43 -27.80
CA LEU A 82 9.96 16.84 -28.17
C LEU A 82 9.23 17.84 -29.07
N VAL A 83 8.81 17.43 -30.28
CA VAL A 83 7.94 18.24 -31.14
C VAL A 83 6.72 17.42 -31.54
N ASN A 84 5.56 18.02 -31.26
CA ASN A 84 4.22 17.59 -31.63
C ASN A 84 4.07 17.41 -33.15
N PHE A 85 3.49 16.30 -33.60
CA PHE A 85 3.08 16.15 -34.99
C PHE A 85 1.65 16.63 -35.21
N HIS A 86 1.51 17.78 -35.87
CA HIS A 86 0.35 18.10 -36.70
C HIS A 86 0.60 17.49 -38.09
N ALA A 87 -0.36 16.72 -38.60
CA ALA A 87 -0.28 16.14 -39.94
C ALA A 87 -0.70 17.18 -40.99
N GLU A 88 0.25 17.63 -41.82
CA GLU A 88 -0.03 18.35 -43.07
C GLU A 88 0.29 17.47 -44.29
N ILE A 89 -0.51 17.68 -45.33
CA ILE A 89 -0.64 16.89 -46.56
C ILE A 89 0.57 17.14 -47.47
N VAL A 90 1.18 16.06 -47.97
CA VAL A 90 2.24 16.13 -49.00
C VAL A 90 1.59 16.01 -50.38
N GLU A 91 1.67 17.07 -51.19
CA GLU A 91 1.43 17.04 -52.63
C GLU A 91 2.56 16.28 -53.33
N VAL A 92 2.21 15.39 -54.27
CA VAL A 92 3.16 14.69 -55.14
C VAL A 92 2.98 15.22 -56.56
N GLU A 93 4.02 15.86 -57.07
CA GLU A 93 4.09 16.39 -58.43
C GLU A 93 4.71 15.35 -59.38
N ILE A 94 4.01 15.00 -60.46
CA ILE A 94 4.59 14.21 -61.57
C ILE A 94 4.28 14.95 -62.88
N GLY A 95 5.32 15.47 -63.53
CA GLY A 95 5.30 15.78 -64.97
C GLY A 95 4.61 17.07 -65.40
N GLY A 96 5.04 18.23 -64.88
CA GLY A 96 5.10 19.49 -65.63
C GLY A 96 3.90 19.91 -66.48
N VAL A 97 2.69 19.96 -65.91
CA VAL A 97 1.57 20.82 -66.37
C VAL A 97 0.74 21.22 -65.15
N ALA A 98 0.71 22.52 -64.84
CA ALA A 98 -0.14 23.07 -63.78
C ALA A 98 -1.62 23.02 -64.20
N ILE A 99 -2.47 22.35 -63.42
CA ILE A 99 -3.93 22.41 -63.58
C ILE A 99 -4.53 23.06 -62.32
N HIS A 100 -4.82 24.35 -62.42
CA HIS A 100 -5.75 25.02 -61.52
C HIS A 100 -7.19 24.64 -61.89
N ARG A 101 -8.02 24.22 -60.93
CA ARG A 101 -9.46 24.57 -60.87
C ARG A 101 -10.13 24.24 -59.51
N PRO A 102 -11.20 24.97 -59.13
CA PRO A 102 -11.71 25.08 -57.77
C PRO A 102 -12.77 24.03 -57.42
N PHE A 103 -13.07 23.95 -56.11
CA PHE A 103 -14.18 23.23 -55.48
C PHE A 103 -15.48 23.18 -56.30
N GLY A 104 -16.05 21.98 -56.47
CA GLY A 104 -17.41 21.79 -57.00
C GLY A 104 -17.80 20.32 -57.21
N GLU A 105 -18.78 19.87 -56.43
CA GLU A 105 -19.77 18.80 -56.65
C GLU A 105 -19.40 17.46 -57.33
N PHE A 106 -19.63 16.38 -56.57
CA PHE A 106 -19.70 15.00 -57.03
C PHE A 106 -20.62 14.79 -58.25
N ARG A 107 -20.07 14.29 -59.37
CA ARG A 107 -20.79 13.40 -60.30
C ARG A 107 -19.88 12.30 -60.83
N ARG A 108 -20.42 11.08 -60.87
CA ARG A 108 -19.81 9.85 -61.43
C ARG A 108 -19.14 10.11 -62.78
N ALA A 109 -17.82 10.22 -62.81
CA ALA A 109 -17.05 10.06 -64.04
C ALA A 109 -16.77 8.57 -64.23
N LYS A 110 -17.43 7.95 -65.22
CA LYS A 110 -16.96 6.67 -65.75
C LYS A 110 -15.70 6.95 -66.56
N SER A 111 -14.55 6.54 -66.07
CA SER A 111 -13.31 6.55 -66.85
C SER A 111 -13.41 5.49 -67.94
N TYR A 112 -13.57 5.92 -69.20
CA TYR A 112 -13.41 5.03 -70.36
C TYR A 112 -11.97 5.17 -70.86
N CYS A 113 -11.25 4.05 -70.93
CA CYS A 113 -9.97 3.99 -71.63
C CYS A 113 -10.25 3.54 -73.07
N HIS A 114 -9.82 4.31 -74.06
CA HIS A 114 -9.85 3.90 -75.46
C HIS A 114 -8.42 3.70 -75.94
N LEU A 115 -8.11 2.48 -76.37
CA LEU A 115 -6.86 2.16 -77.03
C LEU A 115 -7.09 2.22 -78.55
N TYR A 116 -6.19 2.94 -79.22
CA TYR A 116 -6.10 3.03 -80.67
C TYR A 116 -4.77 2.45 -81.10
N ASP A 117 -4.73 1.73 -82.22
CA ASP A 117 -3.47 1.33 -82.81
C ASP A 117 -2.78 2.49 -83.55
N ALA A 118 -1.54 2.28 -84.01
CA ALA A 118 -0.73 3.28 -84.68
C ALA A 118 -1.29 3.75 -86.06
N GLN A 119 -2.43 3.23 -86.51
CA GLN A 119 -3.14 3.69 -87.71
C GLN A 119 -4.53 4.28 -87.39
N GLY A 120 -4.89 4.41 -86.11
CA GLY A 120 -6.06 5.18 -85.67
C GLY A 120 -7.39 4.42 -85.66
N GLN A 121 -7.41 3.08 -85.72
CA GLN A 121 -8.65 2.33 -85.51
C GLN A 121 -8.80 1.83 -84.06
N ARG A 122 -10.04 1.94 -83.54
CA ARG A 122 -10.42 1.69 -82.14
C ARG A 122 -10.54 0.18 -81.91
N GLN A 123 -9.70 -0.40 -81.04
CA GLN A 123 -9.83 -1.79 -80.62
C GLN A 123 -10.04 -1.88 -79.10
N ILE A 124 -11.24 -2.35 -78.71
CA ILE A 124 -11.63 -2.86 -77.37
C ILE A 124 -12.10 -1.81 -76.33
N GLU A 125 -13.28 -2.07 -75.77
CA GLU A 125 -13.90 -1.38 -74.62
C GLU A 125 -13.87 -2.35 -73.41
N ILE A 126 -13.12 -2.03 -72.35
CA ILE A 126 -13.06 -2.86 -71.14
C ILE A 126 -14.04 -2.30 -70.10
N THR A 127 -15.11 -3.03 -69.82
CA THR A 127 -16.08 -2.68 -68.76
C THR A 127 -15.74 -3.41 -67.46
N LYS A 128 -15.29 -2.68 -66.43
CA LYS A 128 -15.02 -3.23 -65.09
C LYS A 128 -16.33 -3.70 -64.45
N THR A 129 -16.61 -5.00 -64.45
CA THR A 129 -17.83 -5.54 -63.86
C THR A 129 -17.57 -6.80 -63.02
N LYS A 130 -18.04 -6.77 -61.77
CA LYS A 130 -18.42 -7.90 -60.89
C LYS A 130 -17.37 -8.73 -60.13
N MET A 131 -16.08 -8.42 -60.12
CA MET A 131 -15.11 -9.09 -59.20
C MET A 131 -14.75 -8.29 -57.93
N ASP A 132 -14.85 -6.95 -57.95
CA ASP A 132 -14.46 -6.11 -56.80
C ASP A 132 -15.42 -6.20 -55.61
N SER A 133 -16.73 -6.41 -55.84
CA SER A 133 -17.72 -6.42 -54.77
C SER A 133 -17.59 -7.62 -53.84
N SER A 134 -17.28 -8.80 -54.40
CA SER A 134 -17.14 -10.04 -53.61
C SER A 134 -15.84 -10.05 -52.82
N LEU A 135 -14.75 -9.55 -53.40
CA LEU A 135 -13.47 -9.35 -52.72
C LEU A 135 -13.55 -8.29 -51.63
N GLN A 136 -14.26 -7.17 -51.84
CA GLN A 136 -14.49 -6.18 -50.77
C GLN A 136 -15.34 -6.74 -49.62
N TYR A 137 -16.36 -7.55 -49.90
CA TYR A 137 -17.13 -8.22 -48.85
C TYR A 137 -16.30 -9.25 -48.08
N ILE A 138 -15.52 -10.08 -48.77
CA ILE A 138 -14.65 -11.09 -48.14
C ILE A 138 -13.54 -10.41 -47.34
N CYS A 139 -12.86 -9.40 -47.90
CA CYS A 139 -11.85 -8.61 -47.19
C CYS A 139 -12.44 -7.83 -46.01
N GLY A 140 -13.66 -7.29 -46.14
CA GLY A 140 -14.38 -6.65 -45.03
C GLY A 140 -14.77 -7.63 -43.92
N SER A 141 -15.18 -8.85 -44.30
CA SER A 141 -15.52 -9.93 -43.36
C SER A 141 -14.28 -10.44 -42.62
N ILE A 142 -13.17 -10.63 -43.33
CA ILE A 142 -11.87 -11.02 -42.77
C ILE A 142 -11.33 -9.89 -41.87
N ALA A 143 -11.42 -8.63 -42.29
CA ALA A 143 -11.00 -7.48 -41.48
C ALA A 143 -11.85 -7.37 -40.20
N ALA A 144 -13.17 -7.59 -40.27
CA ALA A 144 -14.04 -7.63 -39.10
C ALA A 144 -13.71 -8.81 -38.17
N ALA A 145 -13.45 -9.99 -38.72
CA ALA A 145 -13.05 -11.17 -37.94
C ALA A 145 -11.68 -10.99 -37.27
N VAL A 146 -10.70 -10.42 -37.97
CA VAL A 146 -9.37 -10.09 -37.43
C VAL A 146 -9.48 -9.01 -36.36
N THR A 147 -10.26 -7.95 -36.59
CA THR A 147 -10.51 -6.90 -35.58
C THR A 147 -11.20 -7.48 -34.35
N GLY A 148 -12.20 -8.34 -34.53
CA GLY A 148 -12.88 -9.06 -33.45
C GLY A 148 -11.94 -9.99 -32.68
N ALA A 149 -11.06 -10.71 -33.38
CA ALA A 149 -10.06 -11.59 -32.76
C ALA A 149 -9.01 -10.80 -31.98
N VAL A 150 -8.51 -9.69 -32.52
CA VAL A 150 -7.55 -8.80 -31.84
C VAL A 150 -8.20 -8.14 -30.63
N ALA A 151 -9.42 -7.62 -30.74
CA ALA A 151 -10.16 -7.06 -29.61
C ALA A 151 -10.43 -8.10 -28.53
N THR A 152 -10.80 -9.33 -28.91
CA THR A 152 -11.01 -10.45 -27.98
C THR A 152 -9.71 -10.87 -27.31
N ALA A 153 -8.60 -10.94 -28.06
CA ALA A 153 -7.29 -11.27 -27.52
C ALA A 153 -6.79 -10.16 -26.58
N ALA A 154 -6.94 -8.90 -26.93
CA ALA A 154 -6.60 -7.76 -26.08
C ALA A 154 -7.46 -7.75 -24.80
N PHE A 155 -8.77 -7.98 -24.93
CA PHE A 155 -9.69 -8.12 -23.80
C PHE A 155 -9.33 -9.31 -22.91
N TYR A 156 -9.04 -10.47 -23.49
CA TYR A 156 -8.59 -11.65 -22.76
C TYR A 156 -7.26 -11.38 -22.06
N ILE A 157 -6.29 -10.73 -22.70
CA ILE A 157 -5.01 -10.37 -22.08
C ILE A 157 -5.19 -9.35 -20.95
N ALA A 158 -6.08 -8.37 -21.12
CA ALA A 158 -6.37 -7.35 -20.10
C ALA A 158 -7.16 -7.90 -18.91
N THR A 159 -8.00 -8.91 -19.15
CA THR A 159 -8.87 -9.54 -18.15
C THR A 159 -8.43 -10.95 -17.76
N ARG A 160 -7.25 -11.40 -18.17
CA ARG A 160 -6.74 -12.72 -17.76
C ARG A 160 -6.56 -12.74 -16.25
N PRO A 161 -6.98 -13.82 -15.56
CA PRO A 161 -6.69 -13.96 -14.16
C PRO A 161 -5.18 -13.85 -13.91
N PRO A 162 -4.76 -13.13 -12.85
CA PRO A 162 -3.37 -13.22 -12.41
C PRO A 162 -3.05 -14.67 -12.01
N PRO A 163 -1.76 -15.01 -11.86
CA PRO A 163 -1.38 -16.27 -11.23
C PRO A 163 -2.14 -16.43 -9.91
N LYS A 164 -2.58 -17.66 -9.61
CA LYS A 164 -3.17 -17.97 -8.31
C LYS A 164 -2.23 -17.54 -7.20
N LEU A 165 -2.82 -17.10 -6.09
CA LEU A 165 -2.03 -16.77 -4.91
C LEU A 165 -1.24 -18.03 -4.49
N LYS A 166 0.09 -17.93 -4.50
CA LYS A 166 0.93 -19.05 -4.10
C LYS A 166 0.84 -19.24 -2.59
N ARG A 167 0.62 -20.49 -2.18
CA ARG A 167 0.68 -20.90 -0.77
C ARG A 167 1.65 -22.07 -0.66
N ASN A 168 2.51 -22.01 0.35
CA ASN A 168 3.48 -23.06 0.62
C ASN A 168 3.02 -24.00 1.75
N PHE A 169 1.76 -23.89 2.19
CA PHE A 169 1.18 -24.67 3.28
C PHE A 169 -0.33 -24.88 3.09
N ASP A 170 -0.87 -25.87 3.80
CA ASP A 170 -2.30 -26.21 3.79
C ASP A 170 -3.10 -25.24 4.68
N LEU A 171 -4.19 -24.68 4.14
CA LEU A 171 -5.11 -23.80 4.87
C LEU A 171 -5.89 -24.51 5.98
N ASN A 172 -5.90 -25.84 6.01
CA ASN A 172 -6.50 -26.61 7.12
C ASN A 172 -5.49 -26.95 8.23
N SER A 173 -4.24 -26.52 8.07
CA SER A 173 -3.15 -26.75 9.03
C SER A 173 -2.28 -25.50 9.17
N GLN A 174 -2.90 -24.36 9.50
CA GLN A 174 -2.20 -23.06 9.59
C GLN A 174 -1.47 -22.84 10.92
N SER A 175 -1.75 -23.68 11.92
CA SER A 175 -1.09 -23.66 13.22
C SER A 175 -0.69 -25.07 13.65
N GLU A 176 0.46 -25.17 14.29
CA GLU A 176 0.98 -26.42 14.83
C GLU A 176 0.81 -26.43 16.34
N GLU A 177 0.36 -27.57 16.88
CA GLU A 177 0.31 -27.80 18.31
C GLU A 177 1.66 -28.34 18.79
N LEU A 178 2.23 -27.70 19.80
CA LEU A 178 3.47 -28.14 20.42
C LEU A 178 3.20 -29.34 21.33
N PRO A 179 4.12 -30.31 21.41
CA PRO A 179 4.01 -31.40 22.36
C PRO A 179 3.91 -30.88 23.80
N GLY A 180 2.87 -31.30 24.53
CA GLY A 180 2.66 -30.91 25.92
C GLY A 180 1.18 -30.98 26.32
N PRO A 181 0.87 -30.85 27.61
CA PRO A 181 -0.50 -30.91 28.12
C PRO A 181 -1.30 -29.62 27.86
N ASP A 182 -0.63 -28.50 27.58
CA ASP A 182 -1.24 -27.17 27.55
C ASP A 182 -1.83 -26.77 26.19
N HIS A 183 -1.85 -27.70 25.22
CA HIS A 183 -2.39 -27.48 23.86
C HIS A 183 -1.87 -26.19 23.19
N VAL A 184 -0.60 -25.86 23.43
CA VAL A 184 0.03 -24.62 22.94
C VAL A 184 0.15 -24.67 21.43
N ARG A 185 -0.31 -23.63 20.73
CA ARG A 185 -0.20 -23.53 19.28
C ARG A 185 0.73 -22.42 18.82
N ILE A 186 1.39 -22.66 17.71
CA ILE A 186 2.32 -21.75 17.04
C ILE A 186 2.00 -21.63 15.56
N SER A 187 2.55 -20.60 14.90
CA SER A 187 2.48 -20.49 13.45
C SER A 187 3.20 -21.65 12.76
N HIS A 188 2.59 -22.22 11.71
CA HIS A 188 3.25 -23.20 10.84
C HIS A 188 4.49 -22.64 10.11
N LEU A 189 4.63 -21.31 10.02
CA LEU A 189 5.80 -20.68 9.41
C LEU A 189 7.07 -20.81 10.29
N THR A 190 6.96 -21.30 11.53
CA THR A 190 8.07 -21.41 12.49
C THR A 190 8.06 -22.71 13.31
N PRO A 191 8.21 -23.90 12.70
CA PRO A 191 7.94 -25.20 13.35
C PRO A 191 8.99 -25.67 14.38
N LYS A 192 10.15 -24.99 14.57
CA LYS A 192 11.29 -25.52 15.37
C LYS A 192 12.03 -24.52 16.30
N ALA A 193 11.33 -23.53 16.86
CA ALA A 193 11.77 -22.56 17.91
C ALA A 193 12.63 -21.35 17.49
N PRO A 194 12.69 -20.27 18.32
CA PRO A 194 11.57 -19.45 18.78
C PRO A 194 11.54 -18.11 17.99
N HIS A 195 10.33 -17.69 17.63
CA HIS A 195 9.91 -16.32 17.34
C HIS A 195 10.76 -15.50 16.35
N VAL A 196 10.17 -15.19 15.19
CA VAL A 196 10.67 -14.14 14.29
C VAL A 196 10.88 -12.85 15.10
N SER A 197 12.14 -12.51 15.36
CA SER A 197 12.51 -11.30 16.10
C SER A 197 12.66 -10.08 15.19
N TYR A 198 13.06 -10.32 13.95
CA TYR A 198 13.17 -9.32 12.90
C TYR A 198 13.15 -10.03 11.53
N LEU A 199 12.69 -9.33 10.49
CA LEU A 199 12.69 -9.82 9.11
C LEU A 199 14.00 -9.47 8.38
N PHE A 200 14.66 -8.38 8.79
CA PHE A 200 15.84 -7.84 8.14
C PHE A 200 16.94 -7.57 9.18
N GLU A 201 18.15 -8.09 8.95
CA GLU A 201 19.28 -7.96 9.89
C GLU A 201 19.67 -6.51 10.19
N ASP A 202 19.42 -5.61 9.25
CA ASP A 202 19.73 -4.18 9.32
C ASP A 202 18.53 -3.31 9.76
N ALA A 203 17.47 -3.92 10.30
CA ALA A 203 16.31 -3.23 10.85
C ALA A 203 15.80 -3.95 12.12
N GLN A 204 16.52 -3.79 13.22
CA GLN A 204 16.21 -4.38 14.53
C GLN A 204 15.61 -3.37 15.51
N THR A 205 15.69 -2.09 15.19
CA THR A 205 15.03 -0.99 15.89
C THR A 205 14.15 -0.19 14.95
N LEU A 206 13.21 0.57 15.50
CA LEU A 206 12.34 1.45 14.71
C LEU A 206 13.17 2.50 13.95
N HIS A 207 14.22 3.05 14.55
CA HIS A 207 15.12 3.98 13.89
C HIS A 207 15.77 3.34 12.64
N GLU A 208 16.24 2.10 12.76
CA GLU A 208 16.84 1.37 11.65
C GLU A 208 15.82 1.01 10.55
N CYS A 209 14.55 0.76 10.89
CA CYS A 209 13.50 0.56 9.89
C CYS A 209 13.41 1.72 8.89
N MET A 210 13.51 2.97 9.35
CA MET A 210 13.49 4.16 8.48
C MET A 210 14.78 4.29 7.64
N ILE A 211 15.94 3.97 8.22
CA ILE A 211 17.22 3.97 7.49
C ILE A 211 17.19 2.93 6.37
N ARG A 212 16.70 1.72 6.67
CA ARG A 212 16.49 0.66 5.68
C ARG A 212 15.54 1.13 4.59
N GLY A 213 14.40 1.72 4.96
CA GLY A 213 13.43 2.31 4.04
C GLY A 213 14.07 3.28 3.05
N ALA A 214 14.91 4.18 3.55
CA ALA A 214 15.68 5.11 2.73
C ALA A 214 16.58 4.40 1.71
N ARG A 215 17.25 3.32 2.12
CA ARG A 215 18.14 2.54 1.25
C ARG A 215 17.37 1.77 0.18
N VAL A 216 16.32 1.03 0.55
CA VAL A 216 15.60 0.14 -0.38
C VAL A 216 14.67 0.89 -1.34
N SER A 217 14.21 2.08 -0.95
CA SER A 217 13.46 2.98 -1.83
C SER A 217 14.36 3.81 -2.76
N GLY A 218 15.68 3.84 -2.53
CA GLY A 218 16.58 4.75 -3.23
C GLY A 218 16.31 6.22 -2.90
N ASN A 219 15.97 6.51 -1.64
CA ASN A 219 15.45 7.80 -1.18
C ASN A 219 14.14 8.18 -1.89
N GLY A 220 13.13 7.30 -1.84
CA GLY A 220 11.80 7.61 -2.37
C GLY A 220 11.01 8.61 -1.51
N PRO A 221 9.80 9.01 -1.95
CA PRO A 221 8.86 9.73 -1.10
C PRO A 221 8.49 8.89 0.12
N CYS A 222 8.38 9.51 1.29
CA CYS A 222 8.14 8.82 2.56
C CYS A 222 6.84 9.30 3.22
N LEU A 223 6.76 10.59 3.55
CA LEU A 223 5.64 11.18 4.27
C LEU A 223 4.96 12.23 3.41
N GLY A 224 3.65 12.09 3.21
CA GLY A 224 2.88 12.98 2.37
C GLY A 224 1.76 13.68 3.11
N TRP A 225 1.53 14.94 2.82
CA TRP A 225 0.39 15.69 3.34
C TRP A 225 -0.23 16.52 2.22
N ARG A 226 -1.42 17.05 2.49
CA ARG A 226 -2.18 17.85 1.54
C ARG A 226 -2.70 19.09 2.23
N GLU A 227 -2.44 20.25 1.63
CA GLU A 227 -3.05 21.50 2.06
C GLU A 227 -4.56 21.44 1.82
N ARG A 228 -5.33 22.11 2.68
CA ARG A 228 -6.78 22.11 2.58
C ARG A 228 -7.22 22.70 1.24
N GLY A 229 -7.93 21.91 0.45
CA GLY A 229 -8.42 22.31 -0.87
C GLY A 229 -7.44 22.07 -2.02
N SER A 230 -6.23 21.57 -1.75
CA SER A 230 -5.34 21.06 -2.80
C SER A 230 -5.82 19.69 -3.29
N ASP A 231 -5.61 19.39 -4.57
CA ASP A 231 -5.84 18.08 -5.17
C ASP A 231 -4.55 17.23 -5.24
N GLU A 232 -3.45 17.71 -4.69
CA GLU A 232 -2.15 17.03 -4.75
C GLU A 232 -1.50 16.86 -3.37
N TYR A 233 -0.84 15.71 -3.18
CA TYR A 233 -0.01 15.46 -2.00
C TYR A 233 1.39 16.01 -2.23
N GLN A 234 1.87 16.78 -1.25
CA GLN A 234 3.28 17.14 -1.10
C GLN A 234 3.99 16.01 -0.35
N TRP A 235 5.27 15.78 -0.65
CA TRP A 235 6.03 14.63 -0.11
C TRP A 235 7.36 15.05 0.48
N VAL A 236 7.63 14.60 1.71
CA VAL A 236 8.97 14.56 2.33
C VAL A 236 9.63 13.23 1.95
N TYR A 237 10.87 13.30 1.47
CA TYR A 237 11.65 12.12 1.07
C TYR A 237 12.34 11.47 2.27
N TYR A 238 12.63 10.17 2.21
CA TYR A 238 13.21 9.43 3.34
C TYR A 238 14.45 10.08 3.97
N LYS A 239 15.43 10.53 3.18
CA LYS A 239 16.63 11.21 3.68
C LYS A 239 16.30 12.56 4.32
N GLU A 240 15.31 13.26 3.79
CA GLU A 240 14.84 14.52 4.37
C GLU A 240 14.10 14.27 5.69
N VAL A 241 13.28 13.22 5.80
CA VAL A 241 12.68 12.78 7.07
C VAL A 241 13.76 12.51 8.11
N LEU A 242 14.80 11.76 7.77
CA LEU A 242 15.91 11.46 8.67
C LEU A 242 16.68 12.72 9.11
N GLU A 243 16.93 13.65 8.19
CA GLU A 243 17.62 14.91 8.50
C GLU A 243 16.77 15.85 9.35
N ARG A 244 15.47 15.98 9.05
CA ARG A 244 14.52 16.75 9.85
C ARG A 244 14.35 16.18 11.25
N ALA A 245 14.18 14.86 11.38
CA ALA A 245 14.13 14.16 12.67
C ALA A 245 15.45 14.31 13.45
N LYS A 246 16.60 14.28 12.76
CA LYS A 246 17.90 14.56 13.36
C LYS A 246 17.96 15.98 13.91
N ASN A 247 17.54 16.97 13.15
CA ASN A 247 17.53 18.38 13.58
C ASN A 247 16.56 18.59 14.74
N PHE A 248 15.31 18.14 14.62
CA PHE A 248 14.31 18.24 15.69
C PHE A 248 14.80 17.64 17.01
N GLY A 249 15.33 16.40 16.99
CA GLY A 249 15.81 15.75 18.21
C GLY A 249 17.08 16.39 18.79
N ALA A 250 17.93 17.02 17.97
CA ALA A 250 19.06 17.81 18.49
C ALA A 250 18.54 19.04 19.25
N GLY A 251 17.44 19.63 18.77
CA GLY A 251 16.71 20.68 19.46
C GLY A 251 16.19 20.24 20.83
N LEU A 252 15.57 19.05 20.92
CA LEU A 252 15.10 18.49 22.19
C LEU A 252 16.24 18.32 23.20
N LEU A 253 17.40 17.80 22.77
CA LEU A 253 18.59 17.69 23.62
C LEU A 253 19.10 19.05 24.09
N HIS A 254 19.10 20.06 23.21
CA HIS A 254 19.47 21.43 23.57
C HIS A 254 18.51 22.02 24.61
N LYS A 255 17.22 21.67 24.54
CA LYS A 255 16.20 21.98 25.56
C LYS A 255 16.28 21.06 26.81
N LYS A 256 17.44 20.44 27.04
CA LYS A 256 17.79 19.65 28.23
C LYS A 256 17.04 18.33 28.41
N LEU A 257 16.35 17.83 27.38
CA LEU A 257 15.93 16.43 27.38
C LEU A 257 17.16 15.52 27.26
N LYS A 258 17.03 14.29 27.73
CA LYS A 258 18.12 13.30 27.73
C LYS A 258 17.65 11.97 27.16
N SER A 259 18.59 11.10 26.77
CA SER A 259 18.23 9.70 26.49
C SER A 259 17.51 9.10 27.70
N GLY A 260 16.47 8.32 27.43
CA GLY A 260 15.54 7.79 28.43
C GLY A 260 14.42 8.73 28.83
N SER A 261 14.39 9.99 28.35
CA SER A 261 13.24 10.88 28.55
C SER A 261 12.00 10.36 27.83
N PHE A 262 10.84 10.65 28.41
CA PHE A 262 9.53 10.45 27.79
C PHE A 262 9.03 11.75 27.16
N VAL A 263 8.56 11.65 25.92
CA VAL A 263 8.09 12.79 25.12
C VAL A 263 6.64 12.57 24.75
N GLY A 264 5.77 13.47 25.22
CA GLY A 264 4.34 13.42 24.92
C GLY A 264 4.05 13.85 23.49
N ILE A 265 3.16 13.15 22.80
CA ILE A 265 2.64 13.58 21.49
C ILE A 265 1.13 13.72 21.62
N TYR A 266 0.62 14.95 21.64
CA TYR A 266 -0.79 15.27 21.71
C TYR A 266 -1.25 15.89 20.38
N SER A 267 -1.45 15.04 19.39
CA SER A 267 -1.61 15.47 18.00
C SER A 267 -2.42 14.47 17.18
N LEU A 268 -3.18 14.96 16.20
CA LEU A 268 -3.67 14.13 15.10
C LEU A 268 -2.48 13.66 14.24
N ASN A 269 -2.71 12.65 13.41
CA ASN A 269 -1.66 12.13 12.53
C ASN A 269 -1.22 13.20 11.52
N ASN A 270 0.07 13.50 11.52
CA ASN A 270 0.72 14.40 10.56
C ASN A 270 2.21 14.04 10.39
N VAL A 271 2.88 14.76 9.51
CA VAL A 271 4.31 14.57 9.21
C VAL A 271 5.16 14.79 10.46
N GLU A 272 4.87 15.85 11.21
CA GLU A 272 5.60 16.28 12.40
C GLU A 272 5.52 15.27 13.55
N CYS A 273 4.41 14.53 13.68
CA CYS A 273 4.30 13.39 14.60
C CYS A 273 5.37 12.37 14.28
N VAL A 274 5.45 11.90 13.04
CA VAL A 274 6.45 10.90 12.63
C VAL A 274 7.86 11.47 12.77
N LEU A 275 8.10 12.73 12.41
CA LEU A 275 9.40 13.37 12.65
C LEU A 275 9.78 13.35 14.14
N THR A 276 8.82 13.61 15.03
CA THR A 276 9.01 13.52 16.49
C THR A 276 9.33 12.10 16.93
N GLU A 277 8.58 11.10 16.47
CA GLU A 277 8.83 9.69 16.79
C GLU A 277 10.27 9.30 16.44
N TYR A 278 10.69 9.57 15.21
CA TYR A 278 12.02 9.19 14.72
C TYR A 278 13.15 10.06 15.28
N ALA A 279 12.86 11.29 15.70
CA ALA A 279 13.77 12.12 16.46
C ALA A 279 14.06 11.53 17.85
N CYS A 280 13.02 11.01 18.51
CA CYS A 280 13.09 10.34 19.81
C CYS A 280 13.81 9.00 19.70
N TYR A 281 13.41 8.15 18.74
CA TYR A 281 14.03 6.84 18.52
C TYR A 281 15.53 6.95 18.29
N GLY A 282 15.99 7.86 17.42
CA GLY A 282 17.43 8.06 17.14
C GLY A 282 18.26 8.55 18.33
N ARG A 283 17.63 8.86 19.47
CA ARG A 283 18.26 9.38 20.70
C ARG A 283 17.93 8.55 21.94
N SER A 284 17.35 7.37 21.76
CA SER A 284 16.92 6.50 22.86
C SER A 284 15.94 7.20 23.81
N MET A 285 15.06 8.05 23.29
CA MET A 285 13.90 8.59 24.03
C MET A 285 12.66 7.78 23.65
N SER A 286 11.69 7.70 24.56
CA SER A 286 10.43 7.00 24.31
C SER A 286 9.30 8.00 24.10
N ILE A 287 8.41 7.71 23.17
CA ILE A 287 7.22 8.53 22.95
C ILE A 287 6.07 8.08 23.85
N VAL A 288 5.21 9.02 24.22
CA VAL A 288 3.97 8.77 24.94
C VAL A 288 2.84 9.45 24.17
N PRO A 289 2.19 8.76 23.22
CA PRO A 289 1.08 9.35 22.51
C PRO A 289 -0.12 9.57 23.44
N ILE A 290 -0.70 10.76 23.38
CA ILE A 290 -1.85 11.19 24.18
C ILE A 290 -3.07 11.24 23.26
N TYR A 291 -4.10 10.50 23.59
CA TYR A 291 -5.30 10.38 22.78
C TYR A 291 -6.21 11.61 22.90
N ASP A 292 -6.66 12.15 21.77
CA ASP A 292 -7.64 13.25 21.71
C ASP A 292 -8.98 12.91 22.40
N THR A 293 -9.34 11.63 22.46
CA THR A 293 -10.63 11.18 23.02
C THR A 293 -10.57 10.74 24.47
N LEU A 294 -9.40 10.73 25.11
CA LEU A 294 -9.28 10.35 26.53
C LEU A 294 -9.89 11.41 27.47
N GLY A 295 -10.21 12.59 26.96
CA GLY A 295 -10.82 13.69 27.70
C GLY A 295 -9.82 14.50 28.54
N PRO A 296 -10.22 15.67 29.06
CA PRO A 296 -9.28 16.63 29.65
C PRO A 296 -8.49 16.09 30.85
N LYS A 297 -9.14 15.34 31.74
CA LYS A 297 -8.48 14.80 32.94
C LYS A 297 -7.43 13.73 32.65
N ALA A 298 -7.50 13.09 31.49
CA ALA A 298 -6.64 11.96 31.19
C ALA A 298 -5.23 12.38 30.76
N PHE A 299 -5.07 13.52 30.07
CA PHE A 299 -3.72 13.99 29.74
C PHE A 299 -2.93 14.39 30.99
N THR A 300 -3.59 14.97 32.00
CA THR A 300 -2.95 15.30 33.30
C THR A 300 -2.44 14.03 33.99
N LEU A 301 -3.26 12.98 34.02
CA LEU A 301 -2.87 11.68 34.57
C LEU A 301 -1.65 11.11 33.84
N VAL A 302 -1.71 11.07 32.50
CA VAL A 302 -0.63 10.55 31.65
C VAL A 302 0.67 11.33 31.85
N ILE A 303 0.60 12.67 31.83
CA ILE A 303 1.77 13.54 31.97
C ILE A 303 2.42 13.37 33.33
N ASN A 304 1.64 13.27 34.39
CA ASN A 304 2.16 13.10 35.75
C ASN A 304 2.72 11.69 35.99
N GLU A 305 2.01 10.65 35.57
CA GLU A 305 2.45 9.27 35.76
C GLU A 305 3.72 8.97 34.97
N ALA A 306 3.80 9.42 33.72
CA ALA A 306 5.00 9.31 32.89
C ALA A 306 6.02 10.44 33.13
N GLU A 307 5.79 11.35 34.09
CA GLU A 307 6.69 12.47 34.40
C GLU A 307 7.16 13.23 33.14
N ILE A 308 6.25 13.44 32.20
CA ILE A 308 6.55 14.03 30.90
C ILE A 308 6.95 15.49 31.09
N SER A 309 8.12 15.86 30.53
CA SER A 309 8.64 17.23 30.59
C SER A 309 8.42 18.02 29.30
N ALA A 310 8.19 17.34 28.18
CA ALA A 310 7.95 17.95 26.88
C ALA A 310 6.77 17.30 26.15
N VAL A 311 5.88 18.13 25.60
CA VAL A 311 4.74 17.68 24.80
C VAL A 311 4.73 18.39 23.45
N ILE A 312 4.50 17.63 22.38
CA ILE A 312 4.29 18.15 21.03
C ILE A 312 2.78 18.24 20.77
N CYS A 313 2.30 19.42 20.38
CA CYS A 313 0.90 19.67 20.04
C CYS A 313 0.76 20.07 18.57
N ASP A 314 -0.24 19.54 17.86
CA ASP A 314 -0.55 20.02 16.50
C ASP A 314 -1.13 21.43 16.50
N LYS A 315 -2.11 21.66 17.38
CA LYS A 315 -2.97 22.84 17.37
C LYS A 315 -2.90 23.65 18.66
N GLU A 316 -3.25 24.92 18.55
CA GLU A 316 -3.26 25.86 19.68
C GLU A 316 -4.29 25.50 20.76
N ASP A 317 -5.44 24.92 20.40
CA ASP A 317 -6.45 24.50 21.37
C ASP A 317 -5.91 23.44 22.35
N LYS A 318 -5.09 22.50 21.87
CA LYS A 318 -4.40 21.52 22.70
C LYS A 318 -3.31 22.15 23.56
N THR A 319 -2.52 23.06 23.01
CA THR A 319 -1.54 23.85 23.77
C THR A 319 -2.23 24.60 24.91
N MET A 320 -3.32 25.31 24.62
CA MET A 320 -4.07 26.05 25.62
C MET A 320 -4.72 25.15 26.68
N ALA A 321 -5.20 23.96 26.30
CA ALA A 321 -5.69 22.98 27.26
C ALA A 321 -4.61 22.57 28.27
N LEU A 322 -3.39 22.27 27.79
CA LEU A 322 -2.26 21.93 28.67
C LEU A 322 -1.83 23.12 29.55
N LEU A 323 -1.81 24.33 29.00
CA LEU A 323 -1.44 25.53 29.74
C LEU A 323 -2.48 25.90 30.81
N ASN A 324 -3.77 25.70 30.54
CA ASN A 324 -4.82 26.00 31.50
C ASN A 324 -4.79 25.07 32.72
N ASP A 325 -4.42 23.81 32.52
CA ASP A 325 -4.32 22.81 33.58
C ASP A 325 -2.87 22.66 34.09
N LYS A 326 -1.97 23.58 33.72
CA LYS A 326 -0.53 23.49 33.97
C LYS A 326 -0.15 23.34 35.45
N ASN A 327 -0.94 23.91 36.35
CA ASN A 327 -0.74 23.79 37.80
C ASN A 327 -0.88 22.34 38.29
N GLU A 328 -1.62 21.49 37.58
CA GLU A 328 -1.76 20.07 37.88
C GLU A 328 -0.62 19.23 37.29
N MET A 329 0.24 19.82 36.43
CA MET A 329 1.29 19.13 35.68
C MET A 329 2.68 19.76 35.95
N PRO A 330 3.26 19.59 37.15
CA PRO A 330 4.50 20.27 37.55
C PRO A 330 5.71 19.90 36.70
N THR A 331 5.73 18.69 36.13
CA THR A 331 6.84 18.18 35.30
C THR A 331 6.88 18.80 33.91
N LEU A 332 5.74 19.27 33.38
CA LEU A 332 5.66 19.89 32.06
C LEU A 332 6.46 21.20 32.06
N LYS A 333 7.45 21.30 31.17
CA LYS A 333 8.34 22.47 31.05
C LYS A 333 8.46 22.99 29.62
N LEU A 334 8.20 22.14 28.63
CA LEU A 334 8.33 22.46 27.22
C LEU A 334 7.05 22.05 26.49
N ILE A 335 6.50 22.96 25.70
CA ILE A 335 5.49 22.65 24.69
C ILE A 335 6.05 23.04 23.33
N VAL A 336 6.01 22.10 22.39
CA VAL A 336 6.35 22.35 20.99
C VAL A 336 5.07 22.35 20.17
N GLN A 337 4.74 23.49 19.56
CA GLN A 337 3.53 23.61 18.74
C GLN A 337 3.86 23.52 17.24
N ILE A 338 3.08 22.72 16.49
CA ILE A 338 3.28 22.57 15.05
C ILE A 338 2.72 23.77 14.28
N GLU A 339 1.46 24.14 14.56
CA GLU A 339 0.84 25.34 13.97
C GLU A 339 1.47 26.64 14.49
N PRO A 340 1.35 27.76 13.73
CA PRO A 340 1.82 29.07 14.18
C PRO A 340 1.31 29.43 15.58
N ILE A 341 2.19 29.97 16.42
CA ILE A 341 1.89 30.29 17.82
C ILE A 341 1.34 31.72 17.91
N SER A 342 0.15 31.89 18.50
CA SER A 342 -0.41 33.21 18.78
C SER A 342 0.28 33.92 19.95
N ASP A 343 0.15 35.25 20.00
CA ASP A 343 0.64 36.05 21.13
C ASP A 343 -0.09 35.70 22.44
N SER A 344 -1.36 35.26 22.38
CA SER A 344 -2.09 34.77 23.56
C SER A 344 -1.49 33.50 24.13
N ALA A 345 -1.13 32.52 23.29
CA ALA A 345 -0.51 31.29 23.74
C ALA A 345 0.88 31.57 24.35
N LYS A 346 1.66 32.48 23.77
CA LYS A 346 2.96 32.91 24.33
C LYS A 346 2.82 33.52 25.72
N LYS A 347 1.93 34.51 25.88
CA LYS A 347 1.69 35.16 27.19
C LYS A 347 1.25 34.13 28.24
N ARG A 348 0.37 33.20 27.86
CA ARG A 348 -0.12 32.16 28.77
C ARG A 348 1.00 31.18 29.18
N ALA A 349 1.90 30.86 28.26
CA ALA A 349 3.07 30.02 28.57
C ALA A 349 4.05 30.74 29.50
N GLU A 350 4.31 32.03 29.28
CA GLU A 350 5.12 32.87 30.15
C GLU A 350 4.54 32.97 31.57
N GLU A 351 3.23 33.11 31.71
CA GLU A 351 2.52 33.14 33.01
C GLU A 351 2.81 31.91 33.88
N PHE A 352 3.04 30.74 33.26
CA PHE A 352 3.28 29.48 33.96
C PHE A 352 4.71 28.93 33.84
N ASP A 353 5.66 29.75 33.38
CA ASP A 353 7.06 29.34 33.18
C ASP A 353 7.18 28.07 32.32
N VAL A 354 6.45 28.05 31.20
CA VAL A 354 6.51 26.99 30.18
C VAL A 354 7.20 27.55 28.93
N ASP A 355 8.23 26.85 28.48
CA ASP A 355 8.89 27.15 27.22
C ASP A 355 7.98 26.72 26.06
N LEU A 356 7.43 27.69 25.33
CA LEU A 356 6.59 27.45 24.16
C LEU A 356 7.36 27.83 22.90
N ILE A 357 7.62 26.84 22.05
CA ILE A 357 8.43 26.99 20.83
C ILE A 357 7.72 26.34 19.63
N SER A 358 7.85 26.91 18.43
CA SER A 358 7.29 26.25 17.25
C SER A 358 8.13 25.05 16.80
N PHE A 359 7.52 24.10 16.10
CA PHE A 359 8.22 22.95 15.55
C PHE A 359 9.39 23.35 14.64
N LYS A 360 9.17 24.36 13.78
CA LYS A 360 10.20 24.89 12.87
C LYS A 360 11.36 25.54 13.62
N GLU A 361 11.09 26.31 14.67
CA GLU A 361 12.13 26.89 15.52
C GLU A 361 12.91 25.80 16.25
N MET A 362 12.25 24.72 16.69
CA MET A 362 12.92 23.60 17.31
C MET A 362 13.85 22.86 16.34
N GLU A 363 13.42 22.64 15.10
CA GLU A 363 14.29 22.11 14.03
C GLU A 363 15.49 23.04 13.77
N ALA A 364 15.26 24.35 13.67
CA ALA A 364 16.33 25.33 13.45
C ALA A 364 17.33 25.37 14.62
N LEU A 365 16.85 25.30 15.86
CA LEU A 365 17.69 25.26 17.06
C LEU A 365 18.59 24.03 17.05
N GLY A 366 18.06 22.86 16.72
CA GLY A 366 18.85 21.63 16.65
C GLY A 366 19.81 21.59 15.47
N LYS A 367 19.45 22.20 14.34
CA LYS A 367 20.37 22.38 13.20
C LYS A 367 21.55 23.27 13.56
N ALA A 368 21.32 24.33 14.34
CA ALA A 368 22.37 25.23 14.84
C ALA A 368 23.20 24.59 15.96
N ASN A 369 22.65 23.61 16.69
CA ASN A 369 23.28 22.92 17.80
C ASN A 369 23.33 21.41 17.56
N PRO A 370 24.09 20.93 16.56
CA PRO A 370 24.10 19.52 16.22
C PRO A 370 24.58 18.69 17.40
N GLN A 371 23.85 17.60 17.66
CA GLN A 371 24.18 16.63 18.70
C GLN A 371 24.33 15.25 18.06
N ASN A 372 25.29 14.46 18.55
CA ASN A 372 25.50 13.10 18.08
C ASN A 372 24.26 12.24 18.34
N LEU A 373 23.95 11.35 17.38
CA LEU A 373 22.93 10.33 17.60
C LEU A 373 23.38 9.39 18.71
N LYS A 374 22.42 8.94 19.51
CA LYS A 374 22.61 7.85 20.47
C LYS A 374 21.51 6.81 20.18
N PRO A 375 21.71 5.99 19.13
CA PRO A 375 20.70 5.07 18.66
C PRO A 375 20.28 4.08 19.76
N PRO A 376 19.03 3.60 19.72
CA PRO A 376 18.51 2.70 20.73
C PRO A 376 19.07 1.29 20.54
N LYS A 377 19.07 0.49 21.60
CA LYS A 377 19.18 -0.97 21.48
C LYS A 377 17.79 -1.56 21.25
N PRO A 378 17.66 -2.79 20.70
CA PRO A 378 16.36 -3.44 20.56
C PRO A 378 15.55 -3.50 21.87
N GLU A 379 16.21 -3.70 23.02
CA GLU A 379 15.58 -3.77 24.34
C GLU A 379 15.18 -2.39 24.90
N THR A 380 15.57 -1.28 24.24
CA THR A 380 15.18 0.07 24.68
C THR A 380 13.67 0.27 24.49
N LEU A 381 13.05 0.94 25.47
CA LEU A 381 11.64 1.31 25.40
C LEU A 381 11.40 2.28 24.24
N ALA A 382 10.46 1.94 23.36
CA ALA A 382 10.12 2.74 22.19
C ALA A 382 8.93 3.66 22.48
N THR A 383 7.86 3.11 23.06
CA THR A 383 6.61 3.83 23.31
C THR A 383 5.93 3.34 24.60
N ILE A 384 5.19 4.25 25.23
CA ILE A 384 4.24 3.92 26.30
C ILE A 384 2.84 4.26 25.80
N CYS A 385 2.02 3.25 25.54
CA CYS A 385 0.66 3.44 25.03
C CYS A 385 -0.34 3.32 26.17
N TYR A 386 -1.11 4.38 26.42
CA TYR A 386 -2.15 4.35 27.43
C TYR A 386 -3.43 3.71 26.89
N THR A 387 -3.94 2.69 27.60
CA THR A 387 -5.19 1.99 27.27
C THR A 387 -6.27 2.30 28.30
N SER A 388 -7.53 2.36 27.87
CA SER A 388 -8.66 2.50 28.79
C SER A 388 -8.90 1.17 29.51
N GLY A 389 -8.43 1.06 30.75
CA GLY A 389 -8.64 -0.15 31.57
C GLY A 389 -10.11 -0.30 31.99
N THR A 390 -10.54 -1.53 32.30
CA THR A 390 -11.86 -1.82 32.91
C THR A 390 -12.07 -1.12 34.26
N THR A 391 -10.97 -0.75 34.93
CA THR A 391 -10.95 -0.04 36.20
C THR A 391 -11.16 1.48 36.05
N GLY A 392 -11.37 2.00 34.84
CA GLY A 392 -11.66 3.41 34.56
C GLY A 392 -10.43 4.32 34.42
N SER A 393 -9.31 4.00 35.09
CA SER A 393 -8.05 4.73 34.93
C SER A 393 -7.22 4.19 33.74
N PRO A 394 -6.67 5.06 32.87
CA PRO A 394 -5.77 4.65 31.80
C PRO A 394 -4.49 3.99 32.34
N LYS A 395 -3.93 3.01 31.61
CA LYS A 395 -2.70 2.30 32.01
C LYS A 395 -1.64 2.38 30.93
N GLY A 396 -0.42 2.76 31.28
CA GLY A 396 0.69 2.91 30.33
C GLY A 396 1.36 1.58 29.98
N VAL A 397 1.03 0.99 28.83
CA VAL A 397 1.65 -0.23 28.31
C VAL A 397 3.05 0.06 27.77
N MET A 398 4.10 -0.52 28.37
CA MET A 398 5.50 -0.31 27.99
C MET A 398 5.94 -1.26 26.85
N LEU A 399 6.25 -0.70 25.67
CA LEU A 399 6.64 -1.48 24.47
C LEU A 399 8.06 -1.13 23.99
N THR A 400 8.87 -2.17 23.78
CA THR A 400 10.27 -2.04 23.34
C THR A 400 10.39 -1.98 21.82
N HIS A 401 11.53 -1.52 21.31
CA HIS A 401 11.82 -1.59 19.87
C HIS A 401 11.75 -3.04 19.36
N LYS A 402 12.31 -3.98 20.11
CA LYS A 402 12.36 -5.42 19.79
C LYS A 402 10.96 -6.02 19.66
N SER A 403 10.06 -5.75 20.61
CA SER A 403 8.71 -6.33 20.56
C SER A 403 7.93 -5.84 19.34
N ILE A 404 8.07 -4.55 19.01
CA ILE A 404 7.39 -3.95 17.86
C ILE A 404 7.97 -4.47 16.53
N VAL A 405 9.29 -4.51 16.40
CA VAL A 405 9.95 -5.04 15.19
C VAL A 405 9.64 -6.51 14.98
N ALA A 406 9.64 -7.32 16.05
CA ALA A 406 9.27 -8.73 15.99
C ALA A 406 7.82 -8.92 15.52
N ASN A 407 6.87 -8.15 16.07
CA ASN A 407 5.47 -8.18 15.66
C ASN A 407 5.30 -7.86 14.18
N VAL A 408 5.83 -6.71 13.74
CA VAL A 408 5.71 -6.25 12.35
C VAL A 408 6.38 -7.24 11.41
N SER A 409 7.56 -7.76 11.76
CA SER A 409 8.28 -8.75 10.96
C SER A 409 7.49 -10.05 10.79
N ALA A 410 6.83 -10.53 11.85
CA ALA A 410 5.98 -11.71 11.80
C ALA A 410 4.73 -11.48 10.94
N VAL A 411 4.11 -10.30 11.03
CA VAL A 411 2.99 -9.91 10.14
C VAL A 411 3.46 -9.87 8.68
N MET A 412 4.60 -9.26 8.38
CA MET A 412 5.16 -9.22 7.02
C MET A 412 5.46 -10.62 6.48
N LEU A 413 5.99 -11.51 7.33
CA LEU A 413 6.20 -12.92 6.97
C LEU A 413 4.88 -13.64 6.70
N GLN A 414 3.87 -13.45 7.55
CA GLN A 414 2.52 -14.02 7.38
C GLN A 414 1.85 -13.53 6.09
N LEU A 415 2.07 -12.26 5.72
CA LEU A 415 1.54 -11.68 4.48
C LEU A 415 2.26 -12.19 3.22
N GLY A 416 3.49 -12.70 3.34
CA GLY A 416 4.24 -13.29 2.23
C GLY A 416 4.35 -12.36 1.01
N GLU A 417 4.00 -12.86 -0.19
CA GLU A 417 4.00 -12.06 -1.43
C GLU A 417 3.03 -10.86 -1.41
N THR A 418 2.06 -10.85 -0.49
CA THR A 418 1.10 -9.75 -0.33
C THR A 418 1.59 -8.65 0.61
N ALA A 419 2.72 -8.86 1.29
CA ALA A 419 3.31 -7.88 2.18
C ALA A 419 3.56 -6.53 1.44
N PRO A 420 3.42 -5.38 2.12
CA PRO A 420 3.82 -4.08 1.59
C PRO A 420 5.27 -4.03 1.09
N GLY A 421 5.52 -3.21 0.06
CA GLY A 421 6.83 -2.96 -0.52
C GLY A 421 7.05 -1.49 -0.86
N SER A 422 8.16 -1.19 -1.54
CA SER A 422 8.55 0.19 -1.86
C SER A 422 7.62 0.92 -2.84
N LYS A 423 6.73 0.19 -3.52
CA LYS A 423 5.73 0.76 -4.44
C LYS A 423 4.40 1.08 -3.75
N ASP A 424 4.25 0.69 -2.48
CA ASP A 424 2.98 0.82 -1.77
C ASP A 424 2.79 2.20 -1.16
N THR A 425 1.52 2.59 -1.12
CA THR A 425 1.06 3.85 -0.55
C THR A 425 -0.04 3.55 0.44
N MET A 426 0.11 4.04 1.68
CA MET A 426 -0.91 3.93 2.72
C MET A 426 -1.53 5.29 3.02
N LEU A 427 -2.84 5.31 3.26
CA LEU A 427 -3.52 6.45 3.86
C LEU A 427 -3.50 6.29 5.39
N SER A 428 -2.94 7.27 6.10
CA SER A 428 -2.94 7.31 7.56
C SER A 428 -4.15 8.11 8.07
N PHE A 429 -5.06 7.41 8.74
CA PHE A 429 -6.29 8.02 9.29
C PHE A 429 -6.76 7.39 10.62
N LEU A 430 -6.25 6.20 10.99
CA LEU A 430 -6.46 5.66 12.34
C LEU A 430 -5.46 6.34 13.28
N PRO A 431 -5.82 6.66 14.55
CA PRO A 431 -4.92 7.39 15.43
C PRO A 431 -3.55 6.72 15.61
N LEU A 432 -2.47 7.48 15.44
CA LEU A 432 -1.09 7.02 15.67
C LEU A 432 -0.83 6.62 17.14
N ALA A 433 -1.68 7.09 18.06
CA ALA A 433 -1.67 6.66 19.45
C ALA A 433 -2.03 5.17 19.63
N HIS A 434 -2.76 4.59 18.68
CA HIS A 434 -3.13 3.19 18.67
C HIS A 434 -2.10 2.36 17.91
N MET A 435 -1.61 1.28 18.52
CA MET A 435 -0.49 0.50 17.96
C MET A 435 -0.80 -0.15 16.60
N PHE A 436 -2.06 -0.41 16.28
CA PHE A 436 -2.46 -0.95 14.98
C PHE A 436 -2.03 -0.07 13.79
N GLU A 437 -2.32 1.23 13.83
CA GLU A 437 -1.88 2.18 12.79
C GLU A 437 -0.34 2.19 12.73
N ARG A 438 0.29 2.35 13.89
CA ARG A 438 1.75 2.47 13.99
C ARG A 438 2.47 1.23 13.43
N CYS A 439 2.01 0.03 13.72
CA CYS A 439 2.58 -1.20 13.17
C CYS A 439 2.47 -1.25 11.64
N CYS A 440 1.33 -0.82 11.07
CA CYS A 440 1.18 -0.72 9.61
C CYS A 440 2.16 0.29 9.00
N GLN A 441 2.37 1.45 9.65
CA GLN A 441 3.38 2.42 9.20
C GLN A 441 4.79 1.84 9.22
N ILE A 442 5.17 1.18 10.32
CA ILE A 442 6.49 0.57 10.49
C ILE A 442 6.77 -0.49 9.42
N GLY A 443 5.76 -1.30 9.06
CA GLY A 443 5.85 -2.25 7.96
C GLY A 443 6.20 -1.58 6.62
N LEU A 444 5.60 -0.42 6.34
CA LEU A 444 5.92 0.35 5.13
C LEU A 444 7.30 1.00 5.20
N PHE A 445 7.67 1.58 6.34
CA PHE A 445 8.98 2.21 6.51
C PHE A 445 10.12 1.22 6.28
N MET A 446 10.06 0.02 6.86
CA MET A 446 11.12 -0.98 6.67
C MET A 446 11.22 -1.53 5.24
N THR A 447 10.19 -1.35 4.41
CA THR A 447 10.18 -1.75 3.00
C THR A 447 10.30 -0.60 2.02
N GLY A 448 10.42 0.64 2.49
CA GLY A 448 10.57 1.82 1.64
C GLY A 448 9.28 2.29 0.96
N GLY A 449 8.10 1.95 1.50
CA GLY A 449 6.80 2.44 1.03
C GLY A 449 6.56 3.90 1.41
N LYS A 450 5.38 4.45 1.10
CA LYS A 450 5.04 5.84 1.42
C LYS A 450 3.69 5.99 2.10
N ILE A 451 3.54 7.02 2.93
CA ILE A 451 2.34 7.24 3.74
C ILE A 451 1.84 8.65 3.49
N GLY A 452 0.57 8.78 3.07
CA GLY A 452 -0.13 10.05 3.01
C GLY A 452 -1.02 10.23 4.23
N PHE A 453 -1.00 11.40 4.86
CA PHE A 453 -1.89 11.76 5.97
C PHE A 453 -3.20 12.34 5.46
N PHE A 454 -4.32 11.89 6.05
CA PHE A 454 -5.64 12.46 5.80
C PHE A 454 -5.74 13.91 6.31
N GLN A 455 -6.78 14.64 5.89
CA GLN A 455 -6.95 16.06 6.25
C GLN A 455 -7.40 16.32 7.71
N GLY A 456 -7.48 15.29 8.56
CA GLY A 456 -7.95 15.42 9.95
C GLY A 456 -9.47 15.39 10.11
N ASP A 457 -10.25 15.21 9.04
CA ASP A 457 -11.72 15.13 9.10
C ASP A 457 -12.24 13.84 8.46
N ILE A 458 -12.76 12.93 9.28
CA ILE A 458 -13.31 11.63 8.85
C ILE A 458 -14.45 11.79 7.82
N ARG A 459 -15.17 12.91 7.84
CA ARG A 459 -16.25 13.18 6.87
C ARG A 459 -15.72 13.34 5.44
N LYS A 460 -14.46 13.74 5.30
CA LYS A 460 -13.75 13.94 4.03
C LYS A 460 -12.87 12.78 3.62
N LEU A 461 -12.86 11.68 4.38
CA LEU A 461 -11.98 10.55 4.14
C LEU A 461 -12.11 9.95 2.72
N ASN A 462 -13.32 9.99 2.13
CA ASN A 462 -13.53 9.56 0.74
C ASN A 462 -12.77 10.42 -0.28
N GLU A 463 -12.65 11.73 -0.03
CA GLU A 463 -11.85 12.63 -0.88
C GLU A 463 -10.37 12.28 -0.73
N ASP A 464 -9.91 12.04 0.50
CA ASP A 464 -8.52 11.65 0.77
C ASP A 464 -8.14 10.33 0.08
N PHE A 465 -9.05 9.34 0.08
CA PHE A 465 -8.88 8.09 -0.66
C PHE A 465 -8.76 8.31 -2.16
N ARG A 466 -9.65 9.12 -2.74
CA ARG A 466 -9.65 9.43 -4.18
C ARG A 466 -8.38 10.14 -4.62
N THR A 467 -7.91 11.08 -3.82
CA THR A 467 -6.71 11.87 -4.12
C THR A 467 -5.43 11.04 -3.94
N LEU A 468 -5.26 10.37 -2.79
CA LEU A 468 -4.04 9.61 -2.52
C LEU A 468 -3.95 8.32 -3.34
N ARG A 469 -5.11 7.72 -3.63
CA ARG A 469 -5.24 6.42 -4.29
C ARG A 469 -4.40 5.33 -3.61
N PRO A 470 -4.60 5.03 -2.31
CA PRO A 470 -3.73 4.10 -1.59
C PRO A 470 -3.79 2.68 -2.19
N THR A 471 -2.73 1.90 -1.92
CA THR A 471 -2.64 0.48 -2.26
C THR A 471 -2.85 -0.41 -1.04
N VAL A 472 -2.54 0.10 0.15
CA VAL A 472 -2.70 -0.60 1.43
C VAL A 472 -3.43 0.30 2.42
N ILE A 473 -4.40 -0.23 3.16
CA ILE A 473 -5.06 0.52 4.24
C ILE A 473 -5.22 -0.35 5.49
N PRO A 474 -4.86 0.15 6.68
CA PRO A 474 -5.42 -0.38 7.92
C PRO A 474 -6.87 0.09 8.03
N CYS A 475 -7.76 -0.77 8.51
CA CYS A 475 -9.18 -0.47 8.60
C CYS A 475 -9.82 -1.12 9.83
N VAL A 476 -10.93 -0.53 10.27
CA VAL A 476 -11.75 -1.06 11.37
C VAL A 476 -13.10 -1.52 10.85
N PRO A 477 -13.71 -2.57 11.43
CA PRO A 477 -15.00 -3.10 10.97
C PRO A 477 -16.09 -2.04 10.84
N ARG A 478 -16.13 -1.05 11.73
CA ARG A 478 -17.12 0.04 11.66
C ARG A 478 -17.09 0.80 10.32
N LEU A 479 -15.91 1.04 9.76
CA LEU A 479 -15.78 1.71 8.46
C LEU A 479 -16.23 0.78 7.33
N LEU A 480 -15.84 -0.50 7.38
CA LEU A 480 -16.21 -1.52 6.41
C LEU A 480 -17.73 -1.81 6.38
N ASN A 481 -18.36 -1.88 7.56
CA ASN A 481 -19.81 -2.04 7.69
C ASN A 481 -20.55 -0.85 7.07
N ARG A 482 -20.13 0.38 7.39
CA ARG A 482 -20.70 1.59 6.79
C ARG A 482 -20.55 1.61 5.27
N MET A 483 -19.43 1.10 4.74
CA MET A 483 -19.24 0.97 3.30
C MET A 483 -20.21 -0.04 2.70
N TYR A 484 -20.32 -1.23 3.30
CA TYR A 484 -21.26 -2.25 2.89
C TYR A 484 -22.70 -1.72 2.85
N ASP A 485 -23.16 -1.09 3.94
CA ASP A 485 -24.52 -0.55 4.05
C ASP A 485 -24.81 0.45 2.93
N LYS A 486 -23.88 1.38 2.68
CA LYS A 486 -24.03 2.38 1.60
C LYS A 486 -24.07 1.74 0.21
N ILE A 487 -23.27 0.71 -0.03
CA ILE A 487 -23.28 0.00 -1.33
C ILE A 487 -24.62 -0.72 -1.51
N GLN A 488 -25.12 -1.38 -0.46
CA GLN A 488 -26.38 -2.10 -0.51
C GLN A 488 -27.58 -1.15 -0.66
N GLU A 489 -27.58 -0.02 0.04
CA GLU A 489 -28.57 1.04 -0.12
C GLU A 489 -28.59 1.56 -1.57
N GLU A 490 -27.42 1.89 -2.13
CA GLU A 490 -27.29 2.36 -3.51
C GLU A 490 -27.76 1.31 -4.52
N ALA A 491 -27.46 0.03 -4.29
CA ALA A 491 -27.90 -1.07 -5.14
C ALA A 491 -29.41 -1.31 -5.07
N ASN A 492 -30.00 -1.19 -3.87
CA ASN A 492 -31.44 -1.38 -3.64
C ASN A 492 -32.30 -0.26 -4.26
N SER A 493 -31.71 0.86 -4.67
CA SER A 493 -32.41 1.93 -5.41
C SER A 493 -32.97 1.48 -6.77
N SER A 494 -32.47 0.37 -7.34
CA SER A 494 -32.96 -0.19 -8.60
C SER A 494 -32.83 -1.71 -8.62
N LYS A 495 -33.91 -2.39 -9.04
CA LYS A 495 -33.91 -3.86 -9.20
C LYS A 495 -32.80 -4.34 -10.16
N ILE A 496 -32.51 -3.56 -11.21
CA ILE A 496 -31.46 -3.87 -12.19
C ILE A 496 -30.08 -3.72 -11.55
N LYS A 497 -29.83 -2.62 -10.81
CA LYS A 497 -28.55 -2.40 -10.10
C LYS A 497 -28.29 -3.52 -9.09
N LYS A 498 -29.30 -3.88 -8.30
CA LYS A 498 -29.23 -5.00 -7.36
C LYS A 498 -28.92 -6.32 -8.05
N MET A 499 -29.61 -6.63 -9.15
CA MET A 499 -29.38 -7.85 -9.92
C MET A 499 -27.94 -7.91 -10.45
N LEU A 500 -27.45 -6.84 -11.08
CA LEU A 500 -26.09 -6.77 -11.62
C LEU A 500 -25.03 -6.87 -10.52
N LEU A 501 -25.22 -6.20 -9.38
CA LEU A 501 -24.32 -6.32 -8.24
C LEU A 501 -24.27 -7.76 -7.73
N ASN A 502 -25.42 -8.41 -7.55
CA ASN A 502 -25.46 -9.80 -7.09
C ASN A 502 -24.74 -10.75 -8.06
N MET A 503 -24.94 -10.58 -9.38
CA MET A 503 -24.24 -11.36 -10.40
C MET A 503 -22.72 -11.13 -10.35
N ALA A 504 -22.29 -9.89 -10.20
CA ALA A 504 -20.88 -9.55 -10.05
C ALA A 504 -20.29 -10.21 -8.80
N ILE A 505 -20.93 -10.07 -7.64
CA ILE A 505 -20.45 -10.64 -6.38
C ILE A 505 -20.37 -12.17 -6.44
N GLU A 506 -21.39 -12.85 -6.97
CA GLU A 506 -21.37 -14.31 -7.08
C GLU A 506 -20.26 -14.80 -8.02
N SER A 507 -20.07 -14.12 -9.15
CA SER A 507 -18.96 -14.41 -10.07
C SER A 507 -17.60 -14.21 -9.40
N LYS A 508 -17.43 -13.13 -8.63
CA LYS A 508 -16.18 -12.84 -7.92
C LYS A 508 -15.94 -13.81 -6.76
N LYS A 509 -16.99 -14.25 -6.06
CA LYS A 509 -16.91 -15.29 -5.04
C LYS A 509 -16.39 -16.61 -5.61
N ALA A 510 -16.90 -17.02 -6.78
CA ALA A 510 -16.39 -18.20 -7.49
C ALA A 510 -14.91 -18.07 -7.95
N GLU A 511 -14.42 -16.84 -8.16
CA GLU A 511 -12.98 -16.59 -8.38
C GLU A 511 -12.17 -16.78 -7.09
N LEU A 512 -12.68 -16.27 -5.95
CA LEU A 512 -12.03 -16.41 -4.65
C LEU A 512 -11.88 -17.88 -4.24
N GLU A 513 -12.89 -18.71 -4.49
CA GLU A 513 -12.85 -20.17 -4.27
C GLU A 513 -11.78 -20.88 -5.11
N LYS A 514 -11.30 -20.25 -6.20
CA LYS A 514 -10.23 -20.73 -7.07
C LYS A 514 -8.88 -20.06 -6.80
N ASP A 515 -8.77 -19.34 -5.69
CA ASP A 515 -7.59 -18.55 -5.27
C ASP A 515 -7.23 -17.40 -6.22
N ILE A 516 -8.24 -16.86 -6.90
CA ILE A 516 -8.08 -15.74 -7.83
C ILE A 516 -8.60 -14.48 -7.16
N ILE A 517 -7.68 -13.59 -6.79
CA ILE A 517 -7.98 -12.26 -6.26
C ILE A 517 -7.51 -11.24 -7.29
N ARG A 518 -8.44 -10.42 -7.78
CA ARG A 518 -8.16 -9.41 -8.81
C ARG A 518 -9.23 -8.32 -8.81
N ASN A 519 -8.91 -7.17 -9.39
CA ASN A 519 -9.80 -6.03 -9.58
C ASN A 519 -9.88 -5.57 -11.05
N ASN A 520 -9.65 -6.49 -12.00
CA ASN A 520 -9.58 -6.21 -13.44
C ASN A 520 -10.48 -7.12 -14.31
N SER A 521 -11.50 -7.73 -13.74
CA SER A 521 -12.50 -8.51 -14.48
C SER A 521 -13.49 -7.62 -15.24
N VAL A 522 -14.33 -8.24 -16.08
CA VAL A 522 -15.46 -7.54 -16.72
C VAL A 522 -16.40 -6.91 -15.69
N TRP A 523 -16.63 -7.58 -14.55
CA TRP A 523 -17.45 -7.06 -13.45
C TRP A 523 -16.78 -5.90 -12.75
N ASP A 524 -15.45 -5.94 -12.65
CA ASP A 524 -14.69 -4.84 -12.07
C ASP A 524 -14.87 -3.57 -12.91
N TRP A 525 -14.84 -3.66 -14.24
CA TRP A 525 -14.98 -2.49 -15.11
C TRP A 525 -16.41 -1.96 -15.20
N THR A 526 -17.41 -2.85 -15.17
CA THR A 526 -18.81 -2.49 -15.45
C THR A 526 -19.63 -2.19 -14.20
N VAL A 527 -19.39 -2.89 -13.09
CA VAL A 527 -20.23 -2.83 -11.88
C VAL A 527 -19.45 -2.38 -10.65
N LEU A 528 -18.24 -2.90 -10.44
CA LEU A 528 -17.51 -2.70 -9.17
C LEU A 528 -16.58 -1.48 -9.20
N LYS A 529 -16.24 -0.93 -10.38
CA LYS A 529 -15.34 0.22 -10.53
C LYS A 529 -15.76 1.41 -9.66
N PRO A 530 -17.04 1.84 -9.62
CA PRO A 530 -17.46 2.95 -8.76
C PRO A 530 -17.26 2.66 -7.26
N ILE A 531 -17.34 1.39 -6.83
CA ILE A 531 -17.09 0.98 -5.45
C ILE A 531 -15.59 1.07 -5.15
N GLN A 532 -14.75 0.54 -6.05
CA GLN A 532 -13.30 0.53 -5.92
C GLN A 532 -12.72 1.96 -5.95
N ASP A 533 -13.27 2.83 -6.79
CA ASP A 533 -12.82 4.22 -6.92
C ASP A 533 -13.19 5.09 -5.71
N LYS A 534 -14.19 4.72 -4.90
CA LYS A 534 -14.43 5.35 -3.59
C LYS A 534 -13.25 5.18 -2.63
N LEU A 535 -12.42 4.15 -2.83
CA LEU A 535 -11.17 3.91 -2.10
C LEU A 535 -9.92 4.20 -2.96
N GLY A 536 -10.08 4.93 -4.07
CA GLY A 536 -8.98 5.36 -4.94
C GLY A 536 -8.54 4.36 -6.01
N GLY A 537 -9.19 3.19 -6.08
CA GLY A 537 -9.12 2.28 -7.23
C GLY A 537 -7.78 1.53 -7.41
N ARG A 538 -6.86 1.59 -6.44
CA ARG A 538 -5.56 0.88 -6.46
C ARG A 538 -5.34 -0.06 -5.28
N LEU A 539 -6.34 -0.24 -4.42
CA LEU A 539 -6.21 -1.10 -3.26
C LEU A 539 -5.90 -2.54 -3.65
N ARG A 540 -4.91 -3.11 -2.95
CA ARG A 540 -4.51 -4.51 -3.07
C ARG A 540 -4.51 -5.24 -1.72
N LEU A 541 -4.42 -4.51 -0.61
CA LEU A 541 -4.41 -5.06 0.75
C LEU A 541 -5.21 -4.18 1.72
N ILE A 542 -6.07 -4.81 2.49
CA ILE A 542 -6.73 -4.22 3.66
C ILE A 542 -6.39 -5.09 4.87
N VAL A 543 -5.84 -4.47 5.91
CA VAL A 543 -5.62 -5.12 7.21
C VAL A 543 -6.74 -4.66 8.12
N VAL A 544 -7.45 -5.60 8.76
CA VAL A 544 -8.62 -5.33 9.61
C VAL A 544 -8.37 -5.81 11.03
N GLY A 545 -8.72 -4.98 12.01
CA GLY A 545 -8.56 -5.31 13.44
C GLY A 545 -9.44 -4.45 14.34
N SER A 546 -9.16 -4.51 15.65
CA SER A 546 -9.82 -3.77 16.74
C SER A 546 -11.26 -4.18 17.09
N ALA A 547 -11.98 -4.88 16.22
CA ALA A 547 -13.35 -5.33 16.47
C ALA A 547 -13.72 -6.52 15.56
N PRO A 548 -14.83 -7.23 15.83
CA PRO A 548 -15.30 -8.30 14.97
C PRO A 548 -15.96 -7.76 13.69
N ILE A 549 -15.90 -8.54 12.62
CA ILE A 549 -16.59 -8.29 11.35
C ILE A 549 -17.39 -9.52 10.95
N ALA A 550 -18.64 -9.32 10.53
CA ALA A 550 -19.51 -10.43 10.13
C ALA A 550 -19.02 -11.08 8.83
N GLY A 551 -19.03 -12.41 8.76
CA GLY A 551 -18.50 -13.16 7.61
C GLY A 551 -19.12 -12.80 6.26
N HIS A 552 -20.42 -12.53 6.21
CA HIS A 552 -21.09 -12.13 4.96
C HIS A 552 -20.59 -10.77 4.43
N ILE A 553 -20.28 -9.82 5.34
CA ILE A 553 -19.72 -8.51 4.98
C ILE A 553 -18.29 -8.68 4.47
N LEU A 554 -17.48 -9.49 5.15
CA LEU A 554 -16.11 -9.78 4.74
C LEU A 554 -16.05 -10.44 3.35
N THR A 555 -16.90 -11.44 3.10
CA THR A 555 -17.00 -12.13 1.81
C THR A 555 -17.44 -11.17 0.70
N PHE A 556 -18.43 -10.33 0.97
CA PHE A 556 -18.89 -9.30 0.04
C PHE A 556 -17.75 -8.33 -0.31
N LEU A 557 -17.04 -7.81 0.69
CA LEU A 557 -15.98 -6.82 0.47
C LEU A 557 -14.78 -7.39 -0.27
N ARG A 558 -14.36 -8.62 0.04
CA ARG A 558 -13.32 -9.35 -0.72
C ARG A 558 -13.71 -9.43 -2.20
N SER A 559 -14.97 -9.74 -2.48
CA SER A 559 -15.52 -9.87 -3.84
C SER A 559 -15.64 -8.53 -4.56
N ALA A 560 -16.19 -7.51 -3.89
CA ALA A 560 -16.46 -6.19 -4.46
C ALA A 560 -15.18 -5.37 -4.72
N LEU A 561 -14.22 -5.44 -3.81
CA LEU A 561 -12.98 -4.67 -3.90
C LEU A 561 -11.90 -5.39 -4.71
N GLY A 562 -11.99 -6.72 -4.83
CA GLY A 562 -11.02 -7.50 -5.60
C GLY A 562 -9.60 -7.44 -5.03
N CYS A 563 -9.48 -7.27 -3.71
CA CYS A 563 -8.23 -7.10 -2.98
C CYS A 563 -8.12 -8.09 -1.81
N VAL A 564 -6.90 -8.29 -1.30
CA VAL A 564 -6.66 -9.14 -0.13
C VAL A 564 -7.18 -8.42 1.11
N ILE A 565 -8.04 -9.09 1.88
CA ILE A 565 -8.50 -8.61 3.18
C ILE A 565 -8.15 -9.63 4.24
N VAL A 566 -7.26 -9.24 5.15
CA VAL A 566 -6.86 -10.03 6.32
C VAL A 566 -7.44 -9.41 7.58
N VAL A 567 -7.92 -10.27 8.48
CA VAL A 567 -8.41 -9.93 9.81
C VAL A 567 -7.42 -10.47 10.84
N GLY A 568 -7.09 -9.67 11.85
CA GLY A 568 -6.22 -10.07 12.95
C GLY A 568 -6.79 -9.67 14.30
N TYR A 569 -6.36 -10.39 15.34
CA TYR A 569 -6.69 -10.11 16.73
C TYR A 569 -5.43 -9.94 17.56
N GLY A 570 -5.49 -8.97 18.46
CA GLY A 570 -4.60 -8.79 19.59
C GLY A 570 -4.87 -7.46 20.27
N GLN A 571 -3.98 -7.05 21.17
CA GLN A 571 -4.14 -5.89 22.04
C GLN A 571 -2.79 -5.17 22.21
N THR A 572 -2.83 -3.98 22.82
CA THR A 572 -1.63 -3.16 23.05
C THR A 572 -0.58 -3.91 23.87
N GLU A 573 -1.02 -4.69 24.87
CA GLU A 573 -0.19 -5.53 25.76
C GLU A 573 0.58 -6.63 25.02
N CYS A 574 0.18 -6.96 23.79
CA CYS A 574 0.93 -7.81 22.87
C CYS A 574 1.32 -7.09 21.55
N VAL A 575 1.60 -5.78 21.66
CA VAL A 575 1.92 -4.84 20.58
C VAL A 575 0.74 -4.54 19.66
N ALA A 576 0.26 -5.51 18.90
CA ALA A 576 -0.87 -5.37 17.99
C ALA A 576 -1.44 -6.78 17.67
N PRO A 577 -1.44 -7.36 16.45
CA PRO A 577 -2.00 -8.69 16.30
C PRO A 577 -1.09 -9.74 16.96
N CYS A 578 -1.70 -10.71 17.64
CA CYS A 578 -1.09 -11.99 18.01
C CYS A 578 -1.59 -13.14 17.11
N THR A 579 -2.69 -12.93 16.38
CA THR A 579 -3.20 -13.81 15.33
C THR A 579 -3.54 -13.01 14.08
N LEU A 580 -3.39 -13.62 12.90
CA LEU A 580 -3.70 -12.97 11.64
C LEU A 580 -4.10 -14.00 10.57
N THR A 581 -5.26 -13.82 9.96
CA THR A 581 -5.69 -14.64 8.81
C THR A 581 -4.68 -14.61 7.66
N THR A 582 -4.49 -15.76 7.03
CA THR A 582 -3.58 -15.92 5.90
C THR A 582 -4.15 -15.25 4.64
N PRO A 583 -3.33 -14.54 3.84
CA PRO A 583 -3.75 -14.05 2.54
C PRO A 583 -4.41 -15.11 1.67
N GLY A 584 -5.57 -14.76 1.12
CA GLY A 584 -6.39 -15.64 0.30
C GLY A 584 -7.12 -16.73 1.07
N ASP A 585 -7.02 -16.80 2.40
CA ASP A 585 -7.97 -17.59 3.16
C ASP A 585 -9.35 -16.91 3.10
N ILE A 586 -10.29 -17.57 2.41
CA ILE A 586 -11.65 -17.05 2.23
C ILE A 586 -12.56 -17.36 3.41
N SER A 587 -12.10 -18.14 4.38
CA SER A 587 -12.84 -18.43 5.61
C SER A 587 -13.21 -17.13 6.33
N VAL A 588 -14.28 -17.24 7.11
CA VAL A 588 -14.90 -16.14 7.83
C VAL A 588 -15.05 -16.50 9.30
N ASP A 589 -15.44 -15.52 10.10
CA ASP A 589 -15.73 -15.68 11.53
C ASP A 589 -14.56 -16.28 12.34
N ASN A 590 -13.33 -15.99 11.90
CA ASN A 590 -12.07 -16.38 12.53
C ASN A 590 -11.02 -15.26 12.33
N VAL A 591 -9.95 -15.30 13.13
CA VAL A 591 -8.86 -14.31 13.15
C VAL A 591 -7.51 -14.92 12.76
N GLY A 592 -7.53 -16.14 12.21
CA GLY A 592 -6.35 -16.84 11.69
C GLY A 592 -5.48 -17.51 12.75
N PRO A 593 -4.34 -18.09 12.34
CA PRO A 593 -3.39 -18.72 13.26
C PRO A 593 -2.60 -17.68 14.09
N PRO A 594 -1.90 -18.13 15.15
CA PRO A 594 -0.86 -17.34 15.79
C PRO A 594 0.16 -16.81 14.79
N ILE A 595 0.63 -15.57 14.98
CA ILE A 595 1.69 -15.02 14.13
C ILE A 595 3.07 -15.59 14.50
N PRO A 596 4.04 -15.63 13.56
CA PRO A 596 5.37 -16.25 13.73
C PRO A 596 6.28 -15.75 14.88
N CYS A 597 5.84 -14.83 15.73
CA CYS A 597 6.61 -14.30 16.86
C CYS A 597 5.96 -14.53 18.24
N CYS A 598 4.84 -15.27 18.30
CA CYS A 598 4.20 -15.65 19.55
C CYS A 598 3.61 -17.06 19.50
N LYS A 599 3.23 -17.56 20.67
CA LYS A 599 2.45 -18.78 20.90
C LYS A 599 1.14 -18.40 21.57
N VAL A 600 0.13 -19.22 21.35
CA VAL A 600 -1.19 -19.06 21.95
C VAL A 600 -1.60 -20.35 22.63
N LYS A 601 -2.12 -20.27 23.85
CA LYS A 601 -2.81 -21.36 24.53
C LYS A 601 -4.17 -20.88 25.01
N LEU A 602 -5.03 -21.82 25.37
CA LEU A 602 -6.31 -21.55 26.02
C LEU A 602 -6.26 -22.03 27.47
N VAL A 603 -6.83 -21.25 28.39
CA VAL A 603 -6.91 -21.56 29.82
C VAL A 603 -8.37 -21.64 30.24
N ASP A 604 -8.68 -22.58 31.14
CA ASP A 604 -10.05 -22.79 31.64
C ASP A 604 -10.61 -21.52 32.29
N VAL A 605 -11.89 -21.26 32.05
CA VAL A 605 -12.68 -20.23 32.74
C VAL A 605 -13.96 -20.90 33.28
N PRO A 606 -13.86 -21.62 34.43
CA PRO A 606 -14.95 -22.45 34.93
C PRO A 606 -16.24 -21.68 35.23
N ASP A 607 -16.13 -20.45 35.73
CA ASP A 607 -17.27 -19.57 36.04
C ASP A 607 -18.13 -19.25 34.80
N MET A 608 -17.57 -19.47 33.61
CA MET A 608 -18.20 -19.19 32.32
C MET A 608 -18.41 -20.46 31.47
N ASN A 609 -18.10 -21.64 32.02
CA ASN A 609 -18.16 -22.94 31.33
C ASN A 609 -17.29 -23.02 30.05
N TYR A 610 -16.09 -22.42 30.07
CA TYR A 610 -15.09 -22.61 29.02
C TYR A 610 -13.95 -23.48 29.51
N PHE A 611 -13.64 -24.56 28.78
CA PHE A 611 -12.60 -25.52 29.13
C PHE A 611 -11.63 -25.74 27.97
N ALA A 612 -10.33 -25.61 28.25
CA ALA A 612 -9.25 -25.75 27.28
C ALA A 612 -9.22 -27.15 26.65
N SER A 613 -9.65 -28.17 27.41
CA SER A 613 -9.84 -29.54 26.92
C SER A 613 -10.89 -29.67 25.81
N GLU A 614 -11.82 -28.71 25.73
CA GLU A 614 -12.80 -28.59 24.63
C GLU A 614 -12.34 -27.61 23.54
N GLY A 615 -11.09 -27.13 23.62
CA GLY A 615 -10.54 -26.14 22.71
C GLY A 615 -11.15 -24.74 22.87
N LYS A 616 -11.65 -24.38 24.06
CA LYS A 616 -12.21 -23.06 24.37
C LYS A 616 -11.67 -22.52 25.69
N GLY A 617 -11.47 -21.21 25.84
CA GLY A 617 -10.97 -20.67 27.11
C GLY A 617 -10.49 -19.23 27.00
N GLU A 618 -9.90 -18.74 28.07
CA GLU A 618 -9.15 -17.48 28.05
C GLU A 618 -7.96 -17.62 27.09
N VAL A 619 -7.80 -16.64 26.21
CA VAL A 619 -6.64 -16.57 25.33
C VAL A 619 -5.42 -16.15 26.14
N CYS A 620 -4.36 -16.94 26.09
CA CYS A 620 -3.07 -16.61 26.70
C CYS A 620 -1.99 -16.53 25.63
N VAL A 621 -1.18 -15.48 25.66
CA VAL A 621 -0.15 -15.20 24.65
C VAL A 621 1.24 -15.17 25.27
N GLN A 622 2.19 -15.90 24.69
CA GLN A 622 3.61 -15.86 25.09
C GLN A 622 4.48 -15.60 23.86
N GLY A 623 5.48 -14.73 23.96
CA GLY A 623 6.42 -14.50 22.86
C GLY A 623 7.08 -13.12 22.94
N LEU A 624 7.74 -12.74 21.84
CA LEU A 624 8.46 -11.47 21.77
C LEU A 624 7.52 -10.25 21.75
N THR A 625 6.23 -10.47 21.53
CA THR A 625 5.21 -9.43 21.43
C THR A 625 4.69 -8.97 22.79
N VAL A 626 4.86 -9.76 23.86
CA VAL A 626 4.39 -9.41 25.20
C VAL A 626 5.12 -8.15 25.68
N PHE A 627 4.35 -7.17 26.16
CA PHE A 627 4.84 -5.93 26.75
C PHE A 627 5.80 -6.14 27.93
N GLN A 628 6.57 -5.10 28.27
CA GLN A 628 7.45 -5.13 29.44
C GLN A 628 6.68 -5.02 30.77
N GLY A 629 5.44 -4.53 30.72
CA GLY A 629 4.58 -4.28 31.88
C GLY A 629 3.86 -2.95 31.78
N TYR A 630 3.06 -2.65 32.80
CA TYR A 630 2.41 -1.35 32.97
C TYR A 630 3.36 -0.39 33.70
N LEU A 631 3.44 0.84 33.22
CA LEU A 631 4.27 1.89 33.79
C LEU A 631 3.88 2.11 35.26
N LYS A 632 4.83 1.97 36.18
CA LYS A 632 4.65 2.20 37.63
C LYS A 632 3.53 1.37 38.30
N ASP A 633 3.07 0.29 37.66
CA ASP A 633 2.02 -0.60 38.18
C ASP A 633 2.48 -2.06 38.14
N THR A 634 3.38 -2.40 39.08
CA THR A 634 3.97 -3.75 39.19
C THR A 634 2.91 -4.79 39.57
N GLU A 635 1.99 -4.46 40.49
CA GLU A 635 0.93 -5.37 40.91
C GLU A 635 0.05 -5.77 39.73
N LYS A 636 -0.39 -4.79 38.92
CA LYS A 636 -1.19 -5.11 37.74
C LYS A 636 -0.38 -5.88 36.71
N THR A 637 0.90 -5.55 36.53
CA THR A 637 1.79 -6.27 35.62
C THR A 637 1.89 -7.75 35.99
N GLU A 638 2.18 -8.07 37.26
CA GLU A 638 2.28 -9.44 37.75
C GLU A 638 0.93 -10.18 37.76
N SER A 639 -0.19 -9.45 37.86
CA SER A 639 -1.54 -10.03 37.72
C SER A 639 -1.93 -10.36 36.26
N THR A 640 -1.22 -9.77 35.29
CA THR A 640 -1.56 -9.85 33.86
C THR A 640 -0.58 -10.73 33.09
N VAL A 641 0.65 -10.88 33.57
CA VAL A 641 1.64 -11.82 33.03
C VAL A 641 2.03 -12.81 34.13
N ASP A 642 1.80 -14.09 33.87
CA ASP A 642 2.16 -15.14 34.83
C ASP A 642 3.69 -15.36 34.92
N LYS A 643 4.10 -16.21 35.87
CA LYS A 643 5.53 -16.52 36.11
C LYS A 643 6.21 -17.22 34.93
N ASP A 644 5.42 -17.84 34.05
CA ASP A 644 5.89 -18.52 32.85
C ASP A 644 5.93 -17.57 31.64
N GLY A 645 5.53 -16.30 31.81
CA GLY A 645 5.56 -15.27 30.78
C GLY A 645 4.35 -15.29 29.84
N TRP A 646 3.24 -15.92 30.24
CA TRP A 646 1.97 -15.85 29.51
C TRP A 646 1.21 -14.59 29.89
N LEU A 647 0.92 -13.77 28.88
CA LEU A 647 -0.04 -12.69 28.97
C LEU A 647 -1.46 -13.26 28.98
N HIS A 648 -2.17 -13.06 30.09
CA HIS A 648 -3.60 -13.32 30.23
C HIS A 648 -4.38 -12.18 29.58
N THR A 649 -5.05 -12.45 28.45
CA THR A 649 -5.68 -11.37 27.68
C THR A 649 -7.01 -10.90 28.28
N GLY A 650 -7.65 -11.74 29.09
CA GLY A 650 -9.04 -11.54 29.54
C GLY A 650 -10.08 -11.71 28.44
N ASP A 651 -9.69 -12.11 27.23
CA ASP A 651 -10.61 -12.43 26.13
C ASP A 651 -10.82 -13.94 26.03
N ILE A 652 -12.00 -14.36 25.62
CA ILE A 652 -12.36 -15.76 25.35
C ILE A 652 -12.17 -16.08 23.87
N GLY A 653 -11.56 -17.22 23.59
CA GLY A 653 -11.38 -17.75 22.23
C GLY A 653 -11.55 -19.25 22.15
N MET A 654 -11.55 -19.76 20.92
CA MET A 654 -11.69 -21.18 20.62
C MET A 654 -10.93 -21.60 19.36
N TRP A 655 -10.45 -22.84 19.37
CA TRP A 655 -9.91 -23.50 18.18
C TRP A 655 -11.04 -24.12 17.37
N LEU A 656 -11.09 -23.80 16.08
CA LEU A 656 -12.00 -24.44 15.15
C LEU A 656 -11.43 -25.81 14.72
N PRO A 657 -12.28 -26.75 14.22
CA PRO A 657 -11.83 -28.08 13.80
C PRO A 657 -10.74 -28.10 12.71
N ASP A 658 -10.60 -26.99 11.98
CA ASP A 658 -9.61 -26.75 10.93
C ASP A 658 -8.36 -26.01 11.42
N ASN A 659 -8.15 -25.98 12.75
CA ASN A 659 -7.01 -25.36 13.42
C ASN A 659 -6.90 -23.83 13.26
N ARG A 660 -7.98 -23.16 12.88
CA ARG A 660 -8.09 -21.69 12.89
C ARG A 660 -8.53 -21.19 14.27
N PHE A 661 -8.16 -19.96 14.59
CA PHE A 661 -8.55 -19.31 15.85
C PHE A 661 -9.77 -18.42 15.68
N LYS A 662 -10.72 -18.52 16.61
CA LYS A 662 -11.91 -17.67 16.66
C LYS A 662 -12.02 -17.04 18.05
N LEU A 663 -12.40 -15.76 18.09
CA LEU A 663 -12.79 -15.10 19.34
C LEU A 663 -14.27 -15.28 19.62
N ASP A 664 -14.62 -15.41 20.90
CA ASP A 664 -16.00 -15.34 21.35
C ASP A 664 -16.44 -13.88 21.52
N CYS A 665 -17.11 -13.37 20.50
CA CYS A 665 -17.49 -11.96 20.43
C CYS A 665 -18.72 -11.62 21.28
N GLU A 666 -19.46 -12.61 21.79
CA GLU A 666 -20.66 -12.36 22.60
C GLU A 666 -20.28 -11.97 24.03
N VAL A 667 -19.14 -12.47 24.51
CA VAL A 667 -18.68 -12.24 25.87
C VAL A 667 -17.55 -11.21 25.95
N ASN A 668 -16.74 -11.10 24.90
CA ASN A 668 -15.61 -10.19 24.92
C ASN A 668 -16.07 -8.72 24.85
N SER A 669 -15.59 -7.93 25.81
CA SER A 669 -15.69 -6.48 25.75
C SER A 669 -14.59 -5.96 24.82
N PHE A 670 -14.92 -5.71 23.55
CA PHE A 670 -13.94 -5.15 22.60
C PHE A 670 -13.49 -3.76 23.07
N ARG A 671 -12.24 -3.68 23.55
CA ARG A 671 -11.61 -2.43 23.98
C ARG A 671 -10.94 -1.77 22.77
N ALA A 672 -11.27 -0.51 22.54
CA ALA A 672 -10.76 0.31 21.43
C ALA A 672 -9.67 1.27 21.89
#